data_AF-A0A9X2G2I6-F1
#
_entry.id   AF-A0A9X2G2I6-F1
#
_cell.length_a   1.000
_cell.length_b   1.000
_cell.length_c   1.000
_cell.angle_alpha   90.00
_cell.angle_beta   90.00
_cell.angle_gamma   90.00
#
_symmetry.space_group_name_H-M   'P 1'
#
loop_
_entity.id
_entity.type
_entity.pdbx_description
1 polymer ?
#
loop_
_entity_poly.entity_id
_entity_poly.type
_entity_poly.pdbx_seq_one_letter_code
_entity_poly.pdbx_strand_id
1 'polypeptide(L)'
;MQPGVAALAVATLLAAPLLAAPSAAAADGDVVPGGAVDPVPTPVYAAQGSGDVAALTFDDGPNPGTTPALLDFLAEHDLTAVFCVIGQNIEADGGAEILRRIVDDGHVLCNHSTSYADMGSWTAEQVRADLVENLGIIRDALGDPGYPVPFWRAPNGSWGMTPQVAVELGMQPLAVRNTIADWETQDVPTLTANLRAAMVPGELVLAHDGGGDRAGTLAAVRTVVTERLAAGWQFTLPVGTPAPSTGAVISTDFEDGTLGGWVPRYGSGSSGFSLAVTDADAHESTYSAALTGRETTGDGIGRDVTGVLRAGVTYDVSAWIRFPAGQTPGDVWLSLASTVGDAQTFSTLAQFTGLTSTGWTRVQGSFTMPEHDSALLYLETAYNGGNTSDLLVDDVVVSEPEPPLIEDLPPLRDTVDFPVGVAIDSRETTGAAAQLLDRHFGRITPENHMKPEAWYDEDRTLRRHPEATALMDFAQENDLGVYGHVLVWHSQTPEWFFQDDAGEPLTADEASRTVLRERLRDHVFGVAENLAADYGPFGSDTNPLVAFDVVNEVVSDGGENPDGLRRSEWFRILGEEFIDLAFAYADEAFNETYAAPGSARPVTLFINDYNTEQGGKQDRYRALVERLLERGVPVDGVGHQFHVSLAMPVNALEGALERFADLPVTQAVTELDVTTGTPVTQARLIDQGYYYRDAFEVFRAHAEDLFSVTVWGLTDGRSWRVDSGAPLLFDDRFQAKPAYFGAAGAELPARLRTANVFAGDVPLDGPATSSPVWDRLPLHAFAAPDGGEAGFQLRWAPDHLTAYVTVDDAAAGAGDGVTLALDDAELTVDRAGGAEGALVTEREGGYDVVAHLPATLEQGATADLDVRVTSGGETTGWNSPGALGTLTLVEELSYVEVAQAGEAPVVDGAVDDVWETAGPAVTTEKEVEGSGGAVATVRTLWADDTLYVLADVADPVVDVSGSDPWIQDSLEVYVDGGNAKNGGYRADDTQIRVSAQNAVSFGTGDEAAQRARVTSAATPTDGGYRVELAVDLLEYGGQGTFHGLDFQVNDATDGARTAVRNWADPTGAGYQSTARWGVGQLVGPTAPPVPAWSASTVYTAGDQVSHAGAVFSAMWWTRGQVPGASPWGPWAEVGAPQVCAAGTYPAWTASAVYEGGETVVHEGRRWTAQWYSRNQEPSGAPWGPWRDLGVC
;
A
#
# COMPACT_ATOMS: atom_id res chain seq x y z
N MET A 1 64.10 -12.01 39.36
CA MET A 1 63.28 -12.38 40.53
C MET A 1 61.82 -12.13 40.14
N GLN A 2 60.97 -13.13 40.39
CA GLN A 2 59.50 -13.24 40.15
C GLN A 2 58.65 -12.07 40.73
N PRO A 3 57.30 -12.06 40.59
CA PRO A 3 56.32 -12.68 39.64
C PRO A 3 55.31 -11.61 39.08
N GLY A 4 54.30 -11.80 38.22
CA GLY A 4 53.66 -12.93 37.53
C GLY A 4 52.12 -12.75 37.49
N VAL A 5 51.47 -12.72 36.31
CA VAL A 5 50.14 -13.28 35.96
C VAL A 5 50.07 -13.40 34.42
N ALA A 6 49.61 -14.53 33.92
CA ALA A 6 49.55 -14.90 32.50
C ALA A 6 48.14 -14.77 31.93
N ALA A 7 48.01 -14.20 30.73
CA ALA A 7 46.85 -14.34 29.85
C ALA A 7 47.29 -15.15 28.62
N LEU A 8 46.58 -16.24 28.34
CA LEU A 8 46.91 -17.20 27.28
C LEU A 8 46.20 -16.82 25.98
N ALA A 9 46.98 -16.82 24.89
CA ALA A 9 46.55 -16.64 23.51
C ALA A 9 45.82 -17.88 22.98
N VAL A 10 44.81 -17.66 22.13
CA VAL A 10 44.24 -18.68 21.23
C VAL A 10 44.57 -18.26 19.80
N ALA A 11 45.28 -19.14 19.10
CA ALA A 11 45.71 -18.98 17.72
C ALA A 11 44.62 -19.42 16.75
N THR A 12 44.40 -18.57 15.75
CA THR A 12 43.60 -18.77 14.55
C THR A 12 44.15 -19.93 13.71
N LEU A 13 43.28 -20.88 13.37
CA LEU A 13 43.52 -21.90 12.37
C LEU A 13 42.31 -21.96 11.44
N LEU A 14 42.59 -21.71 10.16
CA LEU A 14 41.68 -21.71 9.02
C LEU A 14 40.82 -22.97 8.96
N ALA A 15 39.49 -22.79 8.89
CA ALA A 15 38.56 -23.79 8.39
C ALA A 15 37.72 -23.12 7.30
N ALA A 16 37.95 -23.53 6.05
CA ALA A 16 37.06 -23.24 4.93
C ALA A 16 35.69 -23.92 5.18
N PRO A 17 34.56 -23.31 4.82
CA PRO A 17 33.29 -24.02 4.84
C PRO A 17 33.27 -24.97 3.63
N LEU A 18 33.47 -26.27 3.87
CA LEU A 18 32.98 -27.29 2.96
C LEU A 18 31.46 -27.29 3.05
N LEU A 19 30.80 -26.49 2.21
CA LEU A 19 29.43 -26.75 1.79
C LEU A 19 29.47 -27.87 0.75
N ALA A 20 29.56 -29.11 1.22
CA ALA A 20 29.10 -30.23 0.42
C ALA A 20 27.57 -30.21 0.51
N ALA A 21 26.90 -29.82 -0.57
CA ALA A 21 25.48 -30.05 -0.76
C ALA A 21 25.15 -31.51 -0.38
N PRO A 22 24.04 -31.78 0.31
CA PRO A 22 23.58 -33.15 0.44
C PRO A 22 23.33 -33.66 -0.97
N SER A 23 24.06 -34.70 -1.36
CA SER A 23 23.79 -35.48 -2.55
C SER A 23 22.34 -35.89 -2.50
N ALA A 24 21.51 -35.32 -3.38
CA ALA A 24 20.19 -35.84 -3.70
C ALA A 24 20.35 -37.30 -4.13
N ALA A 25 20.14 -38.22 -3.18
CA ALA A 25 19.78 -39.58 -3.52
C ALA A 25 18.42 -39.46 -4.19
N ALA A 26 18.35 -39.93 -5.44
CA ALA A 26 17.18 -39.83 -6.30
C ALA A 26 15.90 -40.20 -5.55
N ALA A 27 14.96 -39.26 -5.48
CA ALA A 27 13.59 -39.57 -5.14
C ALA A 27 13.06 -40.51 -6.22
N ASP A 28 12.72 -41.75 -5.85
CA ASP A 28 11.80 -42.55 -6.64
C ASP A 28 10.50 -41.76 -6.72
N GLY A 29 10.12 -41.32 -7.92
CA GLY A 29 8.95 -40.46 -8.17
C GLY A 29 7.58 -41.12 -7.94
N ASP A 30 7.53 -42.26 -7.26
CA ASP A 30 6.33 -43.10 -7.08
C ASP A 30 5.78 -43.09 -5.63
N VAL A 31 6.41 -42.41 -4.67
CA VAL A 31 5.96 -42.39 -3.25
C VAL A 31 5.33 -41.04 -2.88
N VAL A 32 4.03 -41.06 -2.55
CA VAL A 32 3.30 -39.89 -2.03
C VAL A 32 3.74 -39.60 -0.58
N PRO A 33 4.27 -38.40 -0.27
CA PRO A 33 4.71 -38.04 1.09
C PRO A 33 3.59 -38.09 2.14
N GLY A 34 3.95 -38.17 3.41
CA GLY A 34 3.03 -38.23 4.55
C GLY A 34 2.30 -36.93 4.88
N GLY A 35 2.73 -35.80 4.30
CA GLY A 35 2.01 -34.52 4.42
C GLY A 35 2.35 -33.66 5.64
N ALA A 36 3.46 -33.94 6.34
CA ALA A 36 3.97 -33.03 7.37
C ALA A 36 4.56 -31.75 6.76
N VAL A 37 4.39 -30.62 7.45
CA VAL A 37 5.00 -29.32 7.09
C VAL A 37 6.40 -29.24 7.72
N ASP A 38 7.43 -29.02 6.91
CA ASP A 38 8.84 -28.89 7.31
C ASP A 38 9.31 -29.90 8.38
N PRO A 39 9.13 -31.21 8.15
CA PRO A 39 9.43 -32.20 9.18
C PRO A 39 10.92 -32.23 9.51
N VAL A 40 11.24 -32.31 10.80
CA VAL A 40 12.62 -32.42 11.30
C VAL A 40 12.85 -33.74 12.03
N PRO A 41 14.07 -34.30 12.04
CA PRO A 41 14.35 -35.58 12.70
C PRO A 41 14.18 -35.56 14.23
N THR A 42 13.98 -34.39 14.84
CA THR A 42 13.78 -34.24 16.28
C THR A 42 12.32 -34.58 16.63
N PRO A 43 12.06 -35.58 17.51
CA PRO A 43 10.70 -35.92 17.87
C PRO A 43 9.97 -34.80 18.62
N VAL A 44 8.78 -34.42 18.15
CA VAL A 44 7.93 -33.41 18.79
C VAL A 44 7.27 -33.98 20.03
N TYR A 45 7.27 -33.20 21.11
CA TYR A 45 6.57 -33.53 22.35
C TYR A 45 5.60 -32.43 22.83
N ALA A 46 5.56 -31.28 22.15
CA ALA A 46 4.72 -30.15 22.52
C ALA A 46 3.32 -30.27 21.89
N ALA A 47 2.31 -29.82 22.62
CA ALA A 47 0.95 -29.59 22.11
C ALA A 47 0.83 -28.17 21.55
N GLN A 48 -0.11 -27.94 20.64
CA GLN A 48 -0.44 -26.61 20.12
C GLN A 48 -1.15 -25.78 21.22
N GLY A 49 -0.81 -24.50 21.34
CA GLY A 49 -1.37 -23.60 22.36
C GLY A 49 -0.51 -23.45 23.62
N SER A 50 -0.96 -22.61 24.55
CA SER A 50 -0.27 -22.33 25.82
C SER A 50 -1.25 -22.40 26.99
N GLY A 51 -0.74 -22.56 28.22
CA GLY A 51 -1.56 -22.77 29.42
C GLY A 51 -1.86 -24.25 29.68
N ASP A 52 -3.01 -24.53 30.30
CA ASP A 52 -3.47 -25.88 30.67
C ASP A 52 -3.97 -26.67 29.43
N VAL A 53 -3.04 -26.90 28.49
CA VAL A 53 -3.30 -27.57 27.20
C VAL A 53 -2.57 -28.91 27.14
N ALA A 54 -3.13 -29.93 26.49
CA ALA A 54 -2.43 -31.19 26.22
C ALA A 54 -2.87 -31.86 24.91
N ALA A 55 -1.98 -32.63 24.28
CA ALA A 55 -2.32 -33.41 23.08
C ALA A 55 -2.48 -34.90 23.39
N LEU A 56 -3.64 -35.48 23.08
CA LEU A 56 -3.90 -36.91 23.28
C LEU A 56 -3.33 -37.72 22.10
N THR A 57 -2.50 -38.71 22.39
CA THR A 57 -1.96 -39.62 21.37
C THR A 57 -2.15 -41.09 21.79
N PHE A 58 -2.57 -41.93 20.84
CA PHE A 58 -2.91 -43.33 21.05
C PHE A 58 -2.12 -44.26 20.14
N ASP A 59 -1.38 -45.20 20.73
CA ASP A 59 -0.54 -46.15 19.99
C ASP A 59 -1.19 -47.54 19.87
N ASP A 60 -0.71 -48.28 18.86
CA ASP A 60 -1.00 -49.67 18.54
C ASP A 60 -2.40 -49.94 17.95
N GLY A 61 -3.24 -48.93 17.71
CA GLY A 61 -4.56 -49.12 17.10
C GLY A 61 -4.53 -49.52 15.61
N PRO A 62 -5.71 -49.76 14.98
CA PRO A 62 -7.04 -49.81 15.59
C PRO A 62 -7.34 -51.17 16.26
N ASN A 63 -8.00 -51.14 17.43
CA ASN A 63 -8.40 -52.32 18.21
C ASN A 63 -9.93 -52.46 18.30
N PRO A 64 -10.54 -53.53 17.73
CA PRO A 64 -11.99 -53.71 17.75
C PRO A 64 -12.64 -53.79 19.13
N GLY A 65 -11.87 -54.15 20.18
CA GLY A 65 -12.40 -54.26 21.54
C GLY A 65 -12.56 -52.91 22.26
N THR A 66 -11.71 -51.93 21.96
CA THR A 66 -11.56 -50.71 22.78
C THR A 66 -11.55 -49.41 21.99
N THR A 67 -11.00 -49.38 20.77
CA THR A 67 -10.92 -48.16 19.94
C THR A 67 -12.30 -47.58 19.66
N PRO A 68 -13.35 -48.34 19.26
CA PRO A 68 -14.69 -47.75 19.05
C PRO A 68 -15.27 -47.05 20.28
N ALA A 69 -15.08 -47.62 21.47
CA ALA A 69 -15.56 -47.04 22.72
C ALA A 69 -14.71 -45.85 23.19
N LEU A 70 -13.47 -45.75 22.75
CA LEU A 70 -12.63 -44.56 22.91
C LEU A 70 -13.11 -43.44 21.99
N LEU A 71 -13.36 -43.75 20.70
CA LEU A 71 -13.92 -42.80 19.72
C LEU A 71 -15.27 -42.25 20.19
N ASP A 72 -16.17 -43.10 20.68
CA ASP A 72 -17.45 -42.66 21.26
C ASP A 72 -17.25 -41.62 22.38
N PHE A 73 -16.23 -41.81 23.22
CA PHE A 73 -15.94 -40.90 24.33
C PHE A 73 -15.30 -39.59 23.85
N LEU A 74 -14.39 -39.64 22.87
CA LEU A 74 -13.79 -38.44 22.30
C LEU A 74 -14.85 -37.58 21.60
N ALA A 75 -15.73 -38.22 20.82
CA ALA A 75 -16.85 -37.55 20.15
C ALA A 75 -17.87 -36.96 21.14
N GLU A 76 -18.18 -37.63 22.26
CA GLU A 76 -19.07 -37.08 23.31
C GLU A 76 -18.54 -35.78 23.93
N HIS A 77 -17.23 -35.54 23.84
CA HIS A 77 -16.56 -34.39 24.43
C HIS A 77 -15.96 -33.44 23.39
N ASP A 78 -16.31 -33.58 22.11
CA ASP A 78 -15.79 -32.77 21.00
C ASP A 78 -14.25 -32.72 20.95
N LEU A 79 -13.59 -33.86 21.23
CA LEU A 79 -12.12 -33.96 21.31
C LEU A 79 -11.53 -34.61 20.07
N THR A 80 -10.42 -34.05 19.59
CA THR A 80 -9.57 -34.66 18.57
C THR A 80 -8.27 -35.21 19.19
N ALA A 81 -7.70 -36.25 18.57
CA ALA A 81 -6.49 -36.92 19.03
C ALA A 81 -5.65 -37.42 17.85
N VAL A 82 -4.43 -37.87 18.13
CA VAL A 82 -3.57 -38.55 17.14
C VAL A 82 -3.59 -40.06 17.38
N PHE A 83 -3.86 -40.85 16.34
CA PHE A 83 -3.82 -42.31 16.39
C PHE A 83 -2.62 -42.83 15.58
N CYS A 84 -1.64 -43.40 16.28
CA CYS A 84 -0.48 -44.08 15.71
C CYS A 84 -0.85 -45.55 15.41
N VAL A 85 -1.16 -45.82 14.13
CA VAL A 85 -1.80 -47.06 13.68
C VAL A 85 -0.81 -48.05 13.07
N ILE A 86 -1.03 -49.34 13.35
CA ILE A 86 -0.21 -50.46 12.85
C ILE A 86 -0.92 -51.15 11.70
N GLY A 87 -0.21 -51.40 10.60
CA GLY A 87 -0.74 -52.04 9.38
C GLY A 87 -1.45 -53.36 9.64
N GLN A 88 -0.83 -54.27 10.39
CA GLN A 88 -1.43 -55.56 10.78
C GLN A 88 -2.78 -55.42 11.49
N ASN A 89 -3.02 -54.33 12.23
CA ASN A 89 -4.28 -54.10 12.93
C ASN A 89 -5.33 -53.48 12.00
N ILE A 90 -4.92 -52.67 11.02
CA ILE A 90 -5.79 -52.15 9.96
C ILE A 90 -6.32 -53.30 9.08
N GLU A 91 -5.44 -54.25 8.74
CA GLU A 91 -5.77 -55.42 7.91
C GLU A 91 -6.56 -56.51 8.66
N ALA A 92 -6.60 -56.47 9.99
CA ALA A 92 -7.39 -57.39 10.80
C ALA A 92 -8.90 -57.17 10.60
N ASP A 93 -9.70 -58.20 10.89
CA ASP A 93 -11.16 -58.14 10.76
C ASP A 93 -11.75 -56.93 11.51
N GLY A 94 -12.33 -55.98 10.77
CA GLY A 94 -12.93 -54.74 11.30
C GLY A 94 -11.95 -53.56 11.45
N GLY A 95 -10.65 -53.76 11.28
CA GLY A 95 -9.62 -52.72 11.43
C GLY A 95 -9.80 -51.55 10.46
N ALA A 96 -9.97 -51.83 9.17
CA ALA A 96 -10.19 -50.79 8.15
C ALA A 96 -11.49 -49.98 8.37
N GLU A 97 -12.54 -50.57 8.93
CA GLU A 97 -13.77 -49.85 9.29
C GLU A 97 -13.53 -48.87 10.45
N ILE A 98 -12.75 -49.30 11.44
CA ILE A 98 -12.38 -48.46 12.58
C ILE A 98 -11.42 -47.35 12.13
N LEU A 99 -10.48 -47.63 11.22
CA LEU A 99 -9.58 -46.60 10.68
C LEU A 99 -10.36 -45.49 9.95
N ARG A 100 -11.34 -45.86 9.10
CA ARG A 100 -12.22 -44.86 8.46
C ARG A 100 -12.97 -44.05 9.50
N ARG A 101 -13.47 -44.69 10.55
CA ARG A 101 -14.13 -44.00 11.65
C ARG A 101 -13.19 -43.04 12.40
N ILE A 102 -11.94 -43.42 12.66
CA ILE A 102 -10.93 -42.52 13.26
C ILE A 102 -10.82 -41.23 12.43
N VAL A 103 -10.79 -41.37 11.10
CA VAL A 103 -10.72 -40.24 10.16
C VAL A 103 -12.04 -39.45 10.11
N ASP A 104 -13.17 -40.13 10.00
CA ASP A 104 -14.51 -39.51 9.91
C ASP A 104 -14.85 -38.71 11.19
N ASP A 105 -14.37 -39.16 12.35
CA ASP A 105 -14.52 -38.47 13.65
C ASP A 105 -13.49 -37.32 13.82
N GLY A 106 -12.71 -36.99 12.77
CA GLY A 106 -11.83 -35.82 12.70
C GLY A 106 -10.47 -35.98 13.39
N HIS A 107 -10.01 -37.21 13.64
CA HIS A 107 -8.72 -37.47 14.28
C HIS A 107 -7.56 -37.53 13.26
N VAL A 108 -6.35 -37.28 13.75
CA VAL A 108 -5.14 -37.26 12.91
C VAL A 108 -4.43 -38.61 12.93
N LEU A 109 -3.97 -39.06 11.77
CA LEU A 109 -3.24 -40.32 11.65
C LEU A 109 -1.74 -40.16 11.84
N CYS A 110 -1.16 -41.18 12.46
CA CYS A 110 0.26 -41.36 12.65
C CYS A 110 0.64 -42.77 12.16
N ASN A 111 1.69 -42.87 11.35
CA ASN A 111 2.22 -44.15 10.94
C ASN A 111 2.99 -44.78 12.12
N HIS A 112 2.62 -46.01 12.48
CA HIS A 112 3.25 -46.78 13.55
C HIS A 112 3.79 -48.13 13.06
N SER A 113 4.27 -48.17 11.81
CA SER A 113 4.83 -49.34 11.10
C SER A 113 3.82 -50.41 10.68
N THR A 114 4.25 -51.35 9.85
CA THR A 114 3.38 -52.47 9.46
C THR A 114 3.11 -53.44 10.62
N SER A 115 3.98 -53.52 11.63
CA SER A 115 3.93 -54.52 12.71
C SER A 115 4.69 -54.09 13.97
N TYR A 116 4.52 -54.78 15.10
CA TYR A 116 5.22 -54.45 16.37
C TYR A 116 6.75 -54.68 16.40
N ALA A 117 7.41 -54.77 15.24
CA ALA A 117 8.84 -55.08 15.14
C ALA A 117 9.73 -53.98 15.75
N ASP A 118 10.82 -54.39 16.40
CA ASP A 118 11.85 -53.46 16.87
C ASP A 118 12.75 -53.04 15.70
N MET A 119 12.63 -51.77 15.31
CA MET A 119 13.32 -51.17 14.15
C MET A 119 14.64 -50.49 14.52
N GLY A 120 15.06 -50.48 15.79
CA GLY A 120 16.19 -49.67 16.26
C GLY A 120 17.55 -50.06 15.65
N SER A 121 17.66 -51.29 15.14
CA SER A 121 18.85 -51.80 14.45
C SER A 121 18.68 -51.99 12.94
N TRP A 122 17.56 -51.54 12.36
CA TRP A 122 17.28 -51.70 10.94
C TRP A 122 18.09 -50.70 10.10
N THR A 123 18.38 -51.07 8.84
CA THR A 123 18.98 -50.13 7.88
C THR A 123 17.93 -49.14 7.36
N ALA A 124 18.37 -48.00 6.80
CA ALA A 124 17.47 -47.00 6.25
C ALA A 124 16.54 -47.58 5.17
N GLU A 125 17.03 -48.49 4.33
CA GLU A 125 16.21 -49.16 3.30
C GLU A 125 15.13 -50.07 3.91
N GLN A 126 15.45 -50.78 5.00
CA GLN A 126 14.48 -51.64 5.68
C GLN A 126 13.38 -50.81 6.35
N VAL A 127 13.78 -49.68 6.97
CA VAL A 127 12.83 -48.73 7.54
C VAL A 127 11.95 -48.13 6.44
N ARG A 128 12.56 -47.62 5.36
CA ARG A 128 11.81 -46.99 4.26
C ARG A 128 10.79 -47.93 3.64
N ALA A 129 11.16 -49.19 3.42
CA ALA A 129 10.25 -50.20 2.86
C ALA A 129 9.01 -50.39 3.75
N ASP A 130 9.18 -50.51 5.06
CA ASP A 130 8.08 -50.71 6.00
C ASP A 130 7.18 -49.47 6.14
N LEU A 131 7.77 -48.28 6.26
CA LEU A 131 7.01 -47.04 6.40
C LEU A 131 6.17 -46.77 5.14
N VAL A 132 6.72 -47.01 3.94
CA VAL A 132 6.01 -46.89 2.67
C VAL A 132 4.91 -47.94 2.55
N GLU A 133 5.16 -49.19 2.95
CA GLU A 133 4.15 -50.25 2.96
C GLU A 133 2.98 -49.87 3.88
N ASN A 134 3.25 -49.37 5.08
CA ASN A 134 2.18 -48.98 6.00
C ASN A 134 1.39 -47.73 5.54
N LEU A 135 2.05 -46.76 4.89
CA LEU A 135 1.35 -45.65 4.22
C LEU A 135 0.38 -46.17 3.17
N GLY A 136 0.80 -47.17 2.38
CA GLY A 136 -0.07 -47.86 1.42
C GLY A 136 -1.27 -48.53 2.08
N ILE A 137 -1.05 -49.31 3.15
CA ILE A 137 -2.13 -49.98 3.89
C ILE A 137 -3.16 -48.98 4.44
N ILE A 138 -2.70 -47.87 5.03
CA ILE A 138 -3.57 -46.80 5.54
C ILE A 138 -4.44 -46.23 4.42
N ARG A 139 -3.81 -45.82 3.32
CA ARG A 139 -4.47 -45.16 2.18
C ARG A 139 -5.42 -46.08 1.44
N ASP A 140 -5.04 -47.34 1.24
CA ASP A 140 -5.91 -48.36 0.66
C ASP A 140 -7.15 -48.62 1.54
N ALA A 141 -6.98 -48.64 2.86
CA ALA A 141 -8.09 -48.78 3.78
C ALA A 141 -9.03 -47.57 3.72
N LEU A 142 -8.52 -46.35 3.56
CA LEU A 142 -9.33 -45.14 3.41
C LEU A 142 -9.95 -44.98 2.02
N GLY A 143 -9.37 -45.58 0.99
CA GLY A 143 -9.76 -45.37 -0.41
C GLY A 143 -9.25 -44.04 -0.97
N ASP A 144 -8.25 -43.43 -0.33
CA ASP A 144 -7.66 -42.16 -0.72
C ASP A 144 -6.11 -42.31 -0.78
N PRO A 145 -5.52 -42.34 -2.00
CA PRO A 145 -4.08 -42.50 -2.19
C PRO A 145 -3.27 -41.25 -1.77
N GLY A 146 -3.92 -40.10 -1.58
CA GLY A 146 -3.32 -38.83 -1.17
C GLY A 146 -3.45 -38.53 0.32
N TYR A 147 -4.18 -39.36 1.08
CA TYR A 147 -4.55 -39.02 2.45
C TYR A 147 -3.33 -38.68 3.33
N PRO A 148 -3.37 -37.55 4.08
CA PRO A 148 -2.26 -37.12 4.91
C PRO A 148 -2.10 -38.02 6.15
N VAL A 149 -0.87 -38.47 6.37
CA VAL A 149 -0.44 -39.22 7.57
C VAL A 149 0.80 -38.50 8.10
N PRO A 150 0.64 -37.31 8.71
CA PRO A 150 1.74 -36.38 8.91
C PRO A 150 2.71 -36.80 10.01
N PHE A 151 2.37 -37.80 10.81
CA PHE A 151 3.18 -38.21 11.94
C PHE A 151 3.74 -39.61 11.79
N TRP A 152 4.90 -39.82 12.39
CA TRP A 152 5.52 -41.13 12.58
C TRP A 152 5.86 -41.31 14.06
N ARG A 153 5.62 -42.51 14.60
CA ARG A 153 6.15 -42.90 15.92
C ARG A 153 6.81 -44.26 15.83
N ALA A 154 8.01 -44.39 16.38
CA ALA A 154 8.75 -45.65 16.36
C ALA A 154 8.13 -46.67 17.35
N PRO A 155 7.75 -47.88 16.91
CA PRO A 155 7.35 -48.96 17.81
C PRO A 155 8.40 -49.21 18.90
N ASN A 156 7.95 -49.52 20.11
CA ASN A 156 8.80 -49.73 21.30
C ASN A 156 9.69 -48.53 21.71
N GLY A 157 9.50 -47.34 21.11
CA GLY A 157 10.41 -46.20 21.28
C GLY A 157 11.83 -46.45 20.75
N SER A 158 11.98 -47.40 19.83
CA SER A 158 13.28 -47.83 19.31
C SER A 158 13.66 -47.07 18.04
N TRP A 159 14.29 -45.91 18.23
CA TRP A 159 14.39 -44.88 17.18
C TRP A 159 15.34 -45.21 16.02
N GLY A 160 16.53 -45.77 16.25
CA GLY A 160 17.46 -46.12 15.16
C GLY A 160 17.64 -45.00 14.11
N MET A 161 17.51 -45.34 12.83
CA MET A 161 17.48 -44.39 11.69
C MET A 161 16.06 -43.93 11.32
N THR A 162 15.03 -44.31 12.10
CA THR A 162 13.63 -44.06 11.75
C THR A 162 13.24 -42.57 11.69
N PRO A 163 13.78 -41.66 12.52
CA PRO A 163 13.44 -40.24 12.38
C PRO A 163 13.89 -39.64 11.04
N GLN A 164 15.08 -40.01 10.56
CA GLN A 164 15.59 -39.51 9.28
C GLN A 164 14.75 -40.00 8.11
N VAL A 165 14.40 -41.30 8.12
CA VAL A 165 13.59 -41.89 7.05
C VAL A 165 12.14 -41.38 7.09
N ALA A 166 11.56 -41.14 8.27
CA ALA A 166 10.25 -40.54 8.40
C ALA A 166 10.20 -39.13 7.77
N VAL A 167 11.21 -38.31 8.03
CA VAL A 167 11.35 -36.96 7.44
C VAL A 167 11.49 -37.04 5.91
N GLU A 168 12.31 -37.97 5.40
CA GLU A 168 12.43 -38.22 3.95
C GLU A 168 11.11 -38.65 3.29
N LEU A 169 10.20 -39.22 4.06
CA LEU A 169 8.87 -39.64 3.62
C LEU A 169 7.79 -38.59 3.95
N GLY A 170 8.16 -37.39 4.41
CA GLY A 170 7.23 -36.31 4.71
C GLY A 170 6.41 -36.54 5.98
N MET A 171 6.97 -37.17 7.00
CA MET A 171 6.34 -37.40 8.32
C MET A 171 7.18 -36.82 9.45
N GLN A 172 6.55 -36.14 10.40
CA GLN A 172 7.16 -35.61 11.61
C GLN A 172 7.24 -36.69 12.71
N PRO A 173 8.42 -37.03 13.25
CA PRO A 173 8.53 -37.92 14.40
C PRO A 173 7.81 -37.38 15.65
N LEU A 174 7.05 -38.22 16.35
CA LEU A 174 6.39 -37.93 17.63
C LEU A 174 7.11 -38.58 18.81
N ALA A 175 7.48 -37.80 19.82
CA ALA A 175 8.19 -38.30 20.99
C ALA A 175 7.39 -39.36 21.77
N VAL A 176 8.09 -40.39 22.26
CA VAL A 176 7.55 -41.30 23.29
C VAL A 176 7.81 -40.66 24.65
N ARG A 177 6.85 -39.85 25.11
CA ARG A 177 6.93 -39.08 26.36
C ARG A 177 5.58 -39.11 27.08
N ASN A 178 5.59 -38.85 28.38
CA ASN A 178 4.37 -38.76 29.21
C ASN A 178 3.48 -40.00 29.04
N THR A 179 4.11 -41.17 29.19
CA THR A 179 3.46 -42.48 29.02
C THR A 179 2.82 -42.95 30.32
N ILE A 180 1.72 -43.71 30.23
CA ILE A 180 1.02 -44.22 31.43
C ILE A 180 1.41 -45.64 31.87
N ALA A 181 2.37 -46.27 31.18
CA ALA A 181 2.84 -47.64 31.43
C ALA A 181 1.73 -48.71 31.35
N ASP A 182 0.74 -48.50 30.49
CA ASP A 182 -0.40 -49.40 30.28
C ASP A 182 -0.06 -50.70 29.54
N TRP A 183 1.16 -50.81 28.99
CA TRP A 183 1.74 -52.08 28.55
C TRP A 183 2.19 -52.99 29.70
N GLU A 184 2.42 -52.45 30.92
CA GLU A 184 2.83 -53.25 32.09
C GLU A 184 1.64 -53.69 32.96
N THR A 185 0.56 -52.91 32.97
CA THR A 185 -0.62 -53.15 33.82
C THR A 185 -1.90 -52.58 33.21
N GLN A 186 -3.04 -53.18 33.55
CA GLN A 186 -4.38 -52.67 33.24
C GLN A 186 -5.17 -52.36 34.53
N ASP A 187 -4.47 -52.18 35.66
CA ASP A 187 -5.07 -51.76 36.94
C ASP A 187 -5.50 -50.29 36.89
N VAL A 188 -6.83 -50.05 36.85
CA VAL A 188 -7.42 -48.71 36.66
C VAL A 188 -6.91 -47.67 37.66
N PRO A 189 -6.85 -47.91 38.99
CA PRO A 189 -6.33 -46.91 39.93
C PRO A 189 -4.88 -46.49 39.62
N THR A 190 -4.04 -47.44 39.23
CA THR A 190 -2.64 -47.16 38.85
C THR A 190 -2.59 -46.34 37.56
N LEU A 191 -3.34 -46.74 36.52
CA LEU A 191 -3.36 -46.02 35.24
C LEU A 191 -3.96 -44.62 35.36
N THR A 192 -5.03 -44.43 36.13
CA THR A 192 -5.60 -43.12 36.41
C THR A 192 -4.59 -42.22 37.13
N ALA A 193 -3.80 -42.75 38.08
CA ALA A 193 -2.76 -41.98 38.75
C ALA A 193 -1.61 -41.60 37.79
N ASN A 194 -1.17 -42.54 36.95
CA ASN A 194 -0.13 -42.30 35.96
C ASN A 194 -0.59 -41.26 34.91
N LEU A 195 -1.83 -41.37 34.42
CA LEU A 195 -2.37 -40.44 33.43
C LEU A 195 -2.49 -39.00 33.97
N ARG A 196 -2.90 -38.83 35.23
CA ARG A 196 -2.89 -37.49 35.86
C ARG A 196 -1.49 -36.88 35.92
N ALA A 197 -0.48 -37.70 36.19
CA ALA A 197 0.92 -37.27 36.26
C ALA A 197 1.52 -37.03 34.87
N ALA A 198 1.07 -37.78 33.87
CA ALA A 198 1.49 -37.65 32.48
C ALA A 198 0.94 -36.38 31.80
N MET A 199 -0.23 -35.89 32.19
CA MET A 199 -0.78 -34.63 31.69
C MET A 199 0.01 -33.42 32.23
N VAL A 200 1.04 -33.04 31.49
CA VAL A 200 1.87 -31.85 31.71
C VAL A 200 1.35 -30.74 30.77
N PRO A 201 1.08 -29.51 31.27
CA PRO A 201 0.63 -28.40 30.44
C PRO A 201 1.57 -28.13 29.26
N GLY A 202 1.02 -28.00 28.06
CA GLY A 202 1.73 -27.76 26.80
C GLY A 202 2.39 -28.99 26.18
N GLU A 203 2.21 -30.20 26.71
CA GLU A 203 2.88 -31.41 26.20
C GLU A 203 1.87 -32.48 25.69
N LEU A 204 2.35 -33.39 24.84
CA LEU A 204 1.60 -34.58 24.46
C LEU A 204 1.55 -35.62 25.59
N VAL A 205 0.52 -36.46 25.54
CA VAL A 205 0.33 -37.61 26.44
C VAL A 205 0.15 -38.86 25.59
N LEU A 206 0.80 -39.95 26.01
CA LEU A 206 0.78 -41.23 25.30
C LEU A 206 0.08 -42.31 26.12
N ALA A 207 -0.97 -42.87 25.52
CA ALA A 207 -1.65 -44.08 25.96
C ALA A 207 -1.77 -45.07 24.78
N HIS A 208 -2.16 -46.32 25.04
CA HIS A 208 -2.35 -47.32 23.98
C HIS A 208 -3.83 -47.66 23.81
N ASP A 209 -4.33 -47.62 22.58
CA ASP A 209 -5.66 -48.13 22.24
C ASP A 209 -5.60 -49.57 21.67
N GLY A 210 -4.43 -50.02 21.19
CA GLY A 210 -4.16 -51.39 20.75
C GLY A 210 -3.06 -52.14 21.52
N GLY A 211 -2.61 -53.29 21.01
CA GLY A 211 -1.56 -54.11 21.65
C GLY A 211 -2.02 -55.04 22.79
N GLY A 212 -3.32 -55.31 22.91
CA GLY A 212 -3.89 -56.22 23.92
C GLY A 212 -5.25 -55.77 24.47
N ASP A 213 -5.61 -56.24 25.67
CA ASP A 213 -6.75 -55.71 26.41
C ASP A 213 -6.42 -54.30 26.95
N ARG A 214 -7.20 -53.29 26.51
CA ARG A 214 -7.05 -51.87 26.89
C ARG A 214 -8.24 -51.31 27.66
N ALA A 215 -9.07 -52.19 28.25
CA ALA A 215 -10.21 -51.74 29.05
C ALA A 215 -9.80 -50.86 30.25
N GLY A 216 -8.63 -51.15 30.84
CA GLY A 216 -8.06 -50.35 31.93
C GLY A 216 -7.62 -48.96 31.45
N THR A 217 -6.93 -48.89 30.30
CA THR A 217 -6.52 -47.64 29.66
C THR A 217 -7.74 -46.75 29.34
N LEU A 218 -8.77 -47.31 28.69
CA LEU A 218 -10.00 -46.58 28.37
C LEU A 218 -10.68 -46.02 29.62
N ALA A 219 -10.78 -46.80 30.70
CA ALA A 219 -11.36 -46.33 31.96
C ALA A 219 -10.54 -45.19 32.59
N ALA A 220 -9.21 -45.25 32.51
CA ALA A 220 -8.34 -44.18 32.99
C ALA A 220 -8.50 -42.91 32.16
N VAL A 221 -8.50 -43.01 30.82
CA VAL A 221 -8.71 -41.88 29.89
C VAL A 221 -10.04 -41.19 30.19
N ARG A 222 -11.14 -41.96 30.25
CA ARG A 222 -12.48 -41.43 30.59
C ARG A 222 -12.49 -40.68 31.91
N THR A 223 -11.80 -41.19 32.93
CA THR A 223 -11.77 -40.55 34.24
C THR A 223 -10.98 -39.24 34.20
N VAL A 224 -9.75 -39.28 33.70
CA VAL A 224 -8.82 -38.15 33.83
C VAL A 224 -9.14 -37.04 32.83
N VAL A 225 -9.51 -37.38 31.59
CA VAL A 225 -9.86 -36.37 30.58
C VAL A 225 -11.09 -35.56 31.03
N THR A 226 -12.13 -36.22 31.54
CA THR A 226 -13.30 -35.51 32.09
C THR A 226 -12.93 -34.64 33.30
N GLU A 227 -12.04 -35.09 34.19
CA GLU A 227 -11.53 -34.26 35.30
C GLU A 227 -10.79 -33.01 34.81
N ARG A 228 -9.98 -33.14 33.75
CA ARG A 228 -9.22 -32.02 33.17
C ARG A 228 -10.11 -31.04 32.42
N LEU A 229 -11.06 -31.51 31.64
CA LEU A 229 -12.07 -30.66 30.99
C LEU A 229 -12.84 -29.84 32.03
N ALA A 230 -13.25 -30.47 33.14
CA ALA A 230 -13.92 -29.76 34.25
C ALA A 230 -13.02 -28.74 34.96
N ALA A 231 -11.70 -28.87 34.84
CA ALA A 231 -10.71 -27.93 35.35
C ALA A 231 -10.31 -26.85 34.32
N GLY A 232 -10.96 -26.80 33.15
CA GLY A 232 -10.70 -25.81 32.11
C GLY A 232 -9.54 -26.17 31.18
N TRP A 233 -9.04 -27.42 31.21
CA TRP A 233 -8.01 -27.84 30.27
C TRP A 233 -8.56 -27.91 28.85
N GLN A 234 -7.73 -27.55 27.88
CA GLN A 234 -8.03 -27.74 26.47
C GLN A 234 -7.20 -28.91 25.93
N PHE A 235 -7.80 -29.72 25.06
CA PHE A 235 -7.07 -30.77 24.36
C PHE A 235 -6.89 -30.37 22.90
N THR A 236 -5.64 -30.28 22.46
CA THR A 236 -5.24 -29.85 21.12
C THR A 236 -4.41 -30.94 20.43
N LEU A 237 -3.81 -30.65 19.28
CA LEU A 237 -2.95 -31.58 18.53
C LEU A 237 -1.46 -31.24 18.76
N PRO A 238 -0.52 -32.15 18.45
CA PRO A 238 0.91 -31.86 18.55
C PRO A 238 1.36 -30.68 17.68
N VAL A 239 2.44 -29.99 18.06
CA VAL A 239 3.08 -28.96 17.20
C VAL A 239 3.54 -29.59 15.89
N GLY A 240 3.37 -28.87 14.78
CA GLY A 240 3.68 -29.41 13.45
C GLY A 240 2.64 -30.41 12.94
N THR A 241 1.49 -30.57 13.63
CA THR A 241 0.29 -31.11 12.98
C THR A 241 -0.02 -30.14 11.86
N PRO A 242 -0.01 -30.56 10.57
CA PRO A 242 -0.61 -29.76 9.52
C PRO A 242 -2.00 -29.42 10.03
N ALA A 243 -2.39 -28.15 9.97
CA ALA A 243 -3.77 -27.84 10.33
C ALA A 243 -4.66 -28.82 9.57
N PRO A 244 -5.66 -29.43 10.25
CA PRO A 244 -6.49 -30.48 9.65
C PRO A 244 -7.05 -29.93 8.36
N SER A 245 -6.41 -30.29 7.22
CA SER A 245 -6.47 -29.59 5.93
C SER A 245 -7.49 -28.47 5.94
N THR A 246 -7.21 -27.31 6.56
CA THR A 246 -8.22 -26.39 7.15
C THR A 246 -9.55 -26.51 6.43
N GLY A 247 -10.40 -27.41 6.99
CA GLY A 247 -11.35 -28.23 6.23
C GLY A 247 -11.92 -27.42 5.08
N ALA A 248 -11.51 -27.70 3.84
CA ALA A 248 -12.22 -27.15 2.69
C ALA A 248 -13.69 -27.56 2.90
N VAL A 249 -14.49 -26.62 3.40
CA VAL A 249 -15.90 -26.81 3.72
C VAL A 249 -16.64 -27.07 2.41
N ILE A 250 -16.11 -26.49 1.33
CA ILE A 250 -16.39 -26.84 -0.05
C ILE A 250 -15.05 -27.02 -0.76
N SER A 251 -14.86 -28.16 -1.44
CA SER A 251 -13.80 -28.36 -2.42
C SER A 251 -14.44 -29.00 -3.65
N THR A 252 -14.27 -28.40 -4.82
CA THR A 252 -14.82 -28.92 -6.08
C THR A 252 -13.86 -28.66 -7.23
N ASP A 253 -13.25 -29.74 -7.72
CA ASP A 253 -12.37 -29.80 -8.89
C ASP A 253 -13.07 -30.35 -10.15
N PHE A 254 -14.35 -30.75 -10.03
CA PHE A 254 -15.19 -31.32 -11.09
C PHE A 254 -14.66 -32.62 -11.74
N GLU A 255 -13.58 -33.21 -11.22
CA GLU A 255 -12.90 -34.38 -11.82
C GLU A 255 -13.72 -35.67 -11.72
N ASP A 256 -14.69 -35.73 -10.80
CA ASP A 256 -15.64 -36.84 -10.69
C ASP A 256 -16.73 -36.82 -11.78
N GLY A 257 -16.70 -35.81 -12.67
CA GLY A 257 -17.65 -35.60 -13.75
C GLY A 257 -19.00 -35.05 -13.29
N THR A 258 -19.09 -34.55 -12.05
CA THR A 258 -20.30 -33.95 -11.47
C THR A 258 -20.08 -32.49 -11.12
N LEU A 259 -21.16 -31.73 -10.97
CA LEU A 259 -21.09 -30.34 -10.56
C LEU A 259 -20.77 -30.16 -9.06
N GLY A 260 -20.46 -31.22 -8.30
CA GLY A 260 -20.18 -31.11 -6.86
C GLY A 260 -21.33 -30.49 -6.03
N GLY A 261 -22.55 -30.43 -6.59
CA GLY A 261 -23.75 -29.76 -6.06
C GLY A 261 -23.75 -28.23 -6.20
N TRP A 262 -22.95 -27.68 -7.11
CA TRP A 262 -23.17 -26.38 -7.71
C TRP A 262 -24.36 -26.42 -8.68
N VAL A 263 -25.14 -25.34 -8.72
CA VAL A 263 -26.40 -25.22 -9.45
C VAL A 263 -26.45 -23.93 -10.27
N PRO A 264 -27.26 -23.87 -11.35
CA PRO A 264 -27.49 -22.62 -12.06
C PRO A 264 -28.08 -21.55 -11.14
N ARG A 265 -27.50 -20.36 -11.15
CA ARG A 265 -28.04 -19.15 -10.53
C ARG A 265 -28.61 -18.25 -11.63
N TYR A 266 -29.89 -17.87 -11.55
CA TYR A 266 -30.58 -17.09 -12.58
C TYR A 266 -30.76 -15.62 -12.19
N GLY A 267 -30.27 -14.68 -13.00
CA GLY A 267 -30.28 -13.24 -12.69
C GLY A 267 -31.66 -12.59 -12.69
N SER A 268 -32.58 -13.12 -13.51
CA SER A 268 -33.99 -12.75 -13.54
C SER A 268 -34.85 -14.00 -13.79
N GLY A 269 -36.15 -13.97 -13.45
CA GLY A 269 -37.02 -15.14 -13.31
C GLY A 269 -37.14 -16.14 -14.47
N SER A 270 -36.52 -15.92 -15.65
CA SER A 270 -36.27 -16.99 -16.62
C SER A 270 -35.06 -16.64 -17.51
N SER A 271 -34.04 -17.49 -17.51
CA SER A 271 -32.92 -17.50 -18.48
C SER A 271 -32.70 -18.92 -19.01
N GLY A 272 -32.32 -19.03 -20.28
CA GLY A 272 -32.11 -20.30 -20.98
C GLY A 272 -30.69 -20.89 -20.88
N PHE A 273 -29.78 -20.27 -20.13
CA PHE A 273 -28.38 -20.71 -20.07
C PHE A 273 -28.22 -22.10 -19.43
N SER A 274 -27.14 -22.80 -19.81
CA SER A 274 -26.81 -24.13 -19.29
C SER A 274 -25.57 -24.11 -18.41
N LEU A 275 -25.62 -24.78 -17.27
CA LEU A 275 -24.47 -25.13 -16.44
C LEU A 275 -24.20 -26.63 -16.56
N ALA A 276 -22.98 -27.02 -16.94
CA ALA A 276 -22.59 -28.43 -17.05
C ALA A 276 -21.08 -28.60 -16.88
N VAL A 277 -20.64 -29.79 -16.46
CA VAL A 277 -19.23 -30.18 -16.49
C VAL A 277 -18.79 -30.36 -17.95
N THR A 278 -17.58 -29.91 -18.29
CA THR A 278 -17.00 -30.00 -19.63
C THR A 278 -15.54 -30.44 -19.58
N ASP A 279 -15.10 -31.17 -20.60
CA ASP A 279 -13.71 -31.54 -20.89
C ASP A 279 -13.08 -30.66 -21.98
N ALA A 280 -13.72 -29.55 -22.34
CA ALA A 280 -13.28 -28.69 -23.44
C ALA A 280 -12.04 -27.85 -23.06
N ASP A 281 -11.97 -27.42 -21.80
CA ASP A 281 -10.91 -26.60 -21.23
C ASP A 281 -11.03 -26.64 -19.69
N ALA A 282 -9.94 -26.88 -18.98
CA ALA A 282 -9.89 -27.06 -17.52
C ALA A 282 -8.53 -26.57 -16.99
N HIS A 283 -8.46 -26.23 -15.71
CA HIS A 283 -7.25 -25.69 -15.08
C HIS A 283 -6.38 -26.82 -14.53
N GLU A 284 -5.29 -27.17 -15.24
CA GLU A 284 -4.34 -28.22 -14.85
C GLU A 284 -4.97 -29.62 -14.58
N SER A 285 -6.24 -29.79 -14.95
CA SER A 285 -7.11 -30.93 -14.70
C SER A 285 -7.83 -31.38 -16.00
N THR A 286 -8.84 -32.25 -15.89
CA THR A 286 -9.58 -32.79 -17.05
C THR A 286 -10.91 -32.09 -17.28
N TYR A 287 -11.59 -31.71 -16.20
CA TYR A 287 -12.96 -31.27 -16.19
C TYR A 287 -13.09 -29.91 -15.49
N SER A 288 -13.95 -29.04 -16.02
CA SER A 288 -14.35 -27.79 -15.37
C SER A 288 -15.86 -27.56 -15.50
N ALA A 289 -16.42 -26.59 -14.77
CA ALA A 289 -17.81 -26.18 -14.92
C ALA A 289 -17.96 -25.07 -15.99
N ALA A 290 -18.81 -25.31 -16.99
CA ALA A 290 -19.11 -24.36 -18.06
C ALA A 290 -20.51 -23.76 -17.93
N LEU A 291 -20.58 -22.43 -17.99
CA LEU A 291 -21.80 -21.65 -18.10
C LEU A 291 -21.93 -21.15 -19.55
N THR A 292 -22.86 -21.73 -20.30
CA THR A 292 -23.00 -21.49 -21.75
C THR A 292 -24.35 -20.86 -22.08
N GLY A 293 -24.33 -19.82 -22.91
CA GLY A 293 -25.53 -19.13 -23.40
C GLY A 293 -26.16 -18.19 -22.37
N ARG A 294 -25.34 -17.50 -21.57
CA ARG A 294 -25.81 -16.55 -20.54
C ARG A 294 -26.60 -15.40 -21.18
N GLU A 295 -27.75 -15.05 -20.59
CA GLU A 295 -28.67 -14.02 -21.12
C GLU A 295 -28.68 -12.74 -20.27
N THR A 296 -28.26 -12.84 -19.00
CA THR A 296 -28.17 -11.70 -18.08
C THR A 296 -26.85 -11.72 -17.32
N THR A 297 -26.40 -10.56 -16.83
CA THR A 297 -25.17 -10.48 -16.01
C THR A 297 -25.29 -11.30 -14.72
N GLY A 298 -26.52 -11.51 -14.22
CA GLY A 298 -26.77 -12.28 -13.01
C GLY A 298 -26.95 -13.79 -13.22
N ASP A 299 -26.79 -14.28 -14.45
CA ASP A 299 -26.71 -15.71 -14.72
C ASP A 299 -25.35 -16.22 -14.22
N GLY A 300 -25.32 -17.26 -13.40
CA GLY A 300 -24.11 -17.64 -12.67
C GLY A 300 -24.10 -19.09 -12.20
N ILE A 301 -23.09 -19.44 -11.43
CA ILE A 301 -22.95 -20.75 -10.77
C ILE A 301 -23.04 -20.53 -9.26
N GLY A 302 -23.95 -21.25 -8.59
CA GLY A 302 -24.22 -21.06 -7.17
C GLY A 302 -24.19 -22.35 -6.36
N ARG A 303 -23.93 -22.23 -5.06
CA ARG A 303 -23.86 -23.32 -4.08
C ARG A 303 -24.73 -22.95 -2.89
N ASP A 304 -25.66 -23.83 -2.53
CA ASP A 304 -26.40 -23.70 -1.28
C ASP A 304 -25.44 -23.97 -0.13
N VAL A 305 -25.26 -22.96 0.73
CA VAL A 305 -24.35 -22.98 1.87
C VAL A 305 -25.10 -22.99 3.20
N THR A 306 -26.42 -23.18 3.15
CA THR A 306 -27.28 -23.25 4.34
C THR A 306 -26.87 -24.40 5.24
N GLY A 307 -26.45 -24.08 6.47
CA GLY A 307 -25.96 -25.07 7.43
C GLY A 307 -24.59 -25.66 7.09
N VAL A 308 -23.94 -25.18 6.03
CA VAL A 308 -22.56 -25.52 5.64
C VAL A 308 -21.62 -24.45 6.19
N LEU A 309 -21.92 -23.18 5.94
CA LEU A 309 -21.14 -22.04 6.46
C LEU A 309 -21.86 -21.43 7.66
N ARG A 310 -21.17 -21.36 8.79
CA ARG A 310 -21.69 -20.88 10.08
C ARG A 310 -21.68 -19.35 10.14
N ALA A 311 -22.79 -18.75 10.59
CA ALA A 311 -22.88 -17.31 10.82
C ALA A 311 -21.80 -16.84 11.84
N GLY A 312 -21.18 -15.69 11.57
CA GLY A 312 -20.11 -15.11 12.39
C GLY A 312 -18.71 -15.72 12.15
N VAL A 313 -18.59 -16.74 11.29
CA VAL A 313 -17.29 -17.32 10.92
C VAL A 313 -16.79 -16.72 9.61
N THR A 314 -15.50 -16.41 9.55
CA THR A 314 -14.80 -15.96 8.33
C THR A 314 -14.37 -17.17 7.50
N TYR A 315 -14.56 -17.10 6.19
CA TYR A 315 -14.11 -18.11 5.23
C TYR A 315 -13.29 -17.47 4.13
N ASP A 316 -12.26 -18.19 3.69
CA ASP A 316 -11.51 -17.91 2.47
C ASP A 316 -12.14 -18.67 1.31
N VAL A 317 -12.21 -18.04 0.14
CA VAL A 317 -12.66 -18.63 -1.11
C VAL A 317 -11.57 -18.47 -2.14
N SER A 318 -11.28 -19.54 -2.88
CA SER A 318 -10.52 -19.47 -4.12
C SER A 318 -11.21 -20.23 -5.25
N ALA A 319 -11.05 -19.77 -6.48
CA ALA A 319 -11.48 -20.48 -7.68
C ALA A 319 -10.56 -20.12 -8.84
N TRP A 320 -10.50 -20.97 -9.85
CA TRP A 320 -9.91 -20.63 -11.15
C TRP A 320 -11.04 -20.30 -12.12
N ILE A 321 -10.93 -19.17 -12.79
CA ILE A 321 -11.98 -18.67 -13.69
C ILE A 321 -11.38 -18.21 -15.01
N ARG A 322 -12.11 -18.45 -16.10
CA ARG A 322 -11.71 -18.03 -17.44
C ARG A 322 -12.92 -17.73 -18.33
N PHE A 323 -12.78 -16.75 -19.22
CA PHE A 323 -13.69 -16.60 -20.36
C PHE A 323 -13.28 -17.53 -21.52
N PRO A 324 -14.19 -18.31 -22.13
CA PRO A 324 -13.87 -19.11 -23.30
C PRO A 324 -13.29 -18.28 -24.47
N ALA A 325 -12.47 -18.91 -25.31
CA ALA A 325 -11.90 -18.24 -26.48
C ALA A 325 -13.00 -17.63 -27.38
N GLY A 326 -12.87 -16.34 -27.69
CA GLY A 326 -13.83 -15.59 -28.50
C GLY A 326 -14.97 -14.93 -27.70
N GLN A 327 -15.03 -15.14 -26.38
CA GLN A 327 -15.90 -14.38 -25.47
C GLN A 327 -15.23 -13.07 -25.02
N THR A 328 -16.03 -12.11 -24.56
CA THR A 328 -15.57 -10.78 -24.12
C THR A 328 -15.02 -10.88 -22.69
N PRO A 329 -13.72 -10.61 -22.46
CA PRO A 329 -13.13 -10.50 -21.12
C PRO A 329 -13.86 -9.47 -20.25
N GLY A 330 -13.71 -9.59 -18.93
CA GLY A 330 -14.30 -8.63 -18.01
C GLY A 330 -14.27 -9.12 -16.56
N ASP A 331 -15.08 -8.48 -15.73
CA ASP A 331 -15.03 -8.69 -14.29
C ASP A 331 -16.02 -9.77 -13.83
N VAL A 332 -15.63 -10.52 -12.80
CA VAL A 332 -16.43 -11.57 -12.16
C VAL A 332 -16.51 -11.29 -10.67
N TRP A 333 -17.70 -11.43 -10.09
CA TRP A 333 -17.98 -11.15 -8.69
C TRP A 333 -18.33 -12.44 -7.95
N LEU A 334 -17.81 -12.55 -6.72
CA LEU A 334 -18.30 -13.49 -5.71
C LEU A 334 -19.41 -12.79 -4.92
N SER A 335 -20.58 -13.40 -4.87
CA SER A 335 -21.77 -12.82 -4.27
C SER A 335 -22.49 -13.81 -3.36
N LEU A 336 -23.28 -13.30 -2.42
CA LEU A 336 -24.09 -14.05 -1.48
C LEU A 336 -25.54 -13.57 -1.51
N ALA A 337 -26.48 -14.50 -1.62
CA ALA A 337 -27.89 -14.25 -1.35
C ALA A 337 -28.24 -14.89 0.00
N SER A 338 -28.56 -14.09 1.01
CA SER A 338 -28.93 -14.55 2.36
C SER A 338 -30.38 -14.18 2.66
N THR A 339 -31.09 -15.03 3.40
CA THR A 339 -32.48 -14.78 3.82
C THR A 339 -32.59 -14.87 5.34
N VAL A 340 -33.20 -13.87 5.97
CA VAL A 340 -33.58 -13.89 7.40
C VAL A 340 -35.06 -13.55 7.50
N GLY A 341 -35.86 -14.46 8.05
CA GLY A 341 -37.32 -14.38 7.99
C GLY A 341 -37.83 -14.32 6.56
N ASP A 342 -38.58 -13.26 6.22
CA ASP A 342 -39.12 -13.04 4.87
C ASP A 342 -38.24 -12.09 4.02
N ALA A 343 -37.11 -11.61 4.54
CA ALA A 343 -36.24 -10.64 3.88
C ALA A 343 -35.02 -11.32 3.25
N GLN A 344 -34.81 -11.11 1.96
CA GLN A 344 -33.63 -11.58 1.22
C GLN A 344 -32.71 -10.41 0.89
N THR A 345 -31.42 -10.58 1.19
CA THR A 345 -30.34 -9.62 0.95
C THR A 345 -29.35 -10.20 -0.04
N PHE A 346 -28.83 -9.36 -0.94
CA PHE A 346 -27.77 -9.70 -1.88
C PHE A 346 -26.53 -8.88 -1.54
N SER A 347 -25.39 -9.53 -1.34
CA SER A 347 -24.12 -8.89 -0.99
C SER A 347 -23.05 -9.31 -1.98
N THR A 348 -22.28 -8.36 -2.49
CA THR A 348 -21.04 -8.65 -3.21
C THR A 348 -19.94 -8.85 -2.19
N LEU A 349 -19.35 -10.04 -2.17
CA LEU A 349 -18.31 -10.44 -1.21
C LEU A 349 -16.91 -10.12 -1.72
N ALA A 350 -16.67 -10.31 -3.02
CA ALA A 350 -15.42 -9.94 -3.67
C ALA A 350 -15.65 -9.61 -5.16
N GLN A 351 -14.83 -8.71 -5.69
CA GLN A 351 -14.85 -8.31 -7.10
C GLN A 351 -13.49 -8.63 -7.71
N PHE A 352 -13.49 -9.39 -8.80
CA PHE A 352 -12.29 -9.78 -9.51
C PHE A 352 -12.29 -9.10 -10.87
N THR A 353 -11.32 -8.22 -11.09
CA THR A 353 -11.25 -7.38 -12.28
C THR A 353 -10.30 -7.95 -13.33
N GLY A 354 -10.56 -7.67 -14.61
CA GLY A 354 -9.61 -7.96 -15.69
C GLY A 354 -9.41 -9.44 -16.05
N LEU A 355 -10.37 -10.33 -15.76
CA LEU A 355 -10.25 -11.74 -16.12
C LEU A 355 -10.23 -11.91 -17.65
N THR A 356 -9.30 -12.74 -18.13
CA THR A 356 -9.00 -12.85 -19.57
C THR A 356 -9.63 -14.09 -20.21
N SER A 357 -9.56 -14.15 -21.55
CA SER A 357 -9.86 -15.36 -22.33
C SER A 357 -8.62 -16.13 -22.76
N THR A 358 -7.42 -15.62 -22.46
CA THR A 358 -6.13 -16.21 -22.87
C THR A 358 -5.54 -17.18 -21.86
N GLY A 359 -5.97 -17.12 -20.59
CA GLY A 359 -5.51 -18.03 -19.54
C GLY A 359 -6.49 -18.10 -18.38
N TRP A 360 -6.31 -19.12 -17.54
CA TRP A 360 -7.04 -19.26 -16.28
C TRP A 360 -6.51 -18.25 -15.27
N THR A 361 -7.42 -17.60 -14.55
CA THR A 361 -7.09 -16.61 -13.53
C THR A 361 -7.52 -17.14 -12.17
N ARG A 362 -6.59 -17.26 -11.23
CA ARG A 362 -6.92 -17.58 -9.85
C ARG A 362 -7.54 -16.36 -9.19
N VAL A 363 -8.75 -16.52 -8.67
CA VAL A 363 -9.43 -15.50 -7.89
C VAL A 363 -9.48 -15.93 -6.43
N GLN A 364 -9.31 -14.98 -5.52
CA GLN A 364 -9.32 -15.25 -4.07
C GLN A 364 -10.02 -14.11 -3.33
N GLY A 365 -10.81 -14.44 -2.32
CA GLY A 365 -11.43 -13.46 -1.43
C GLY A 365 -11.84 -14.08 -0.11
N SER A 366 -11.98 -13.26 0.92
CA SER A 366 -12.41 -13.70 2.26
C SER A 366 -13.70 -12.99 2.65
N PHE A 367 -14.58 -13.66 3.37
CA PHE A 367 -15.82 -13.06 3.86
C PHE A 367 -16.28 -13.65 5.18
N THR A 368 -16.91 -12.82 6.01
CA THR A 368 -17.58 -13.27 7.24
C THR A 368 -19.03 -13.58 6.93
N MET A 369 -19.48 -14.78 7.27
CA MET A 369 -20.84 -15.22 6.98
C MET A 369 -21.85 -14.44 7.84
N PRO A 370 -22.83 -13.73 7.24
CA PRO A 370 -23.84 -13.00 8.01
C PRO A 370 -24.84 -13.97 8.67
N GLU A 371 -25.67 -13.45 9.58
CA GLU A 371 -26.84 -14.19 10.06
C GLU A 371 -27.77 -14.58 8.90
N HIS A 372 -28.27 -15.82 8.91
CA HIS A 372 -29.11 -16.36 7.84
C HIS A 372 -29.96 -17.54 8.32
N ASP A 373 -31.18 -17.66 7.76
CA ASP A 373 -31.99 -18.88 7.77
C ASP A 373 -31.67 -19.75 6.54
N SER A 374 -31.36 -19.12 5.40
CA SER A 374 -30.84 -19.78 4.20
C SER A 374 -29.87 -18.88 3.44
N ALA A 375 -28.91 -19.49 2.72
CA ALA A 375 -27.91 -18.75 1.98
C ALA A 375 -27.39 -19.48 0.72
N LEU A 376 -27.17 -18.72 -0.34
CA LEU A 376 -26.61 -19.18 -1.62
C LEU A 376 -25.36 -18.35 -1.96
N LEU A 377 -24.20 -18.99 -2.03
CA LEU A 377 -22.94 -18.40 -2.49
C LEU A 377 -22.83 -18.59 -4.00
N TYR A 378 -22.44 -17.57 -4.78
CA TYR A 378 -22.40 -17.70 -6.25
C TYR A 378 -21.40 -16.78 -6.94
N LEU A 379 -20.99 -17.18 -8.14
CA LEU A 379 -20.15 -16.41 -9.07
C LEU A 379 -20.96 -15.93 -10.27
N GLU A 380 -20.81 -14.67 -10.64
CA GLU A 380 -21.48 -14.02 -11.77
C GLU A 380 -20.57 -12.95 -12.41
N THR A 381 -20.86 -12.50 -13.63
CA THR A 381 -20.16 -11.31 -14.17
C THR A 381 -20.64 -10.05 -13.48
N ALA A 382 -19.84 -8.97 -13.51
CA ALA A 382 -20.20 -7.70 -12.87
C ALA A 382 -21.66 -7.30 -13.09
N TYR A 383 -22.39 -7.17 -11.99
CA TYR A 383 -23.82 -6.90 -12.03
C TYR A 383 -24.06 -5.53 -12.68
N ASN A 384 -24.99 -5.45 -13.63
CA ASN A 384 -25.24 -4.27 -14.48
C ASN A 384 -24.06 -3.84 -15.38
N GLY A 385 -22.96 -4.59 -15.44
CA GLY A 385 -21.82 -4.32 -16.33
C GLY A 385 -22.07 -4.65 -17.80
N GLY A 386 -23.21 -5.26 -18.13
CA GLY A 386 -23.62 -5.61 -19.50
C GLY A 386 -22.92 -6.83 -20.11
N ASN A 387 -21.90 -7.41 -19.45
CA ASN A 387 -21.20 -8.59 -19.94
C ASN A 387 -22.00 -9.88 -19.66
N THR A 388 -22.55 -10.50 -20.71
CA THR A 388 -23.25 -11.79 -20.65
C THR A 388 -22.47 -12.92 -21.32
N SER A 389 -21.15 -12.80 -21.41
CA SER A 389 -20.29 -13.84 -21.98
C SER A 389 -20.30 -15.13 -21.15
N ASP A 390 -20.07 -16.25 -21.83
CA ASP A 390 -19.90 -17.57 -21.19
C ASP A 390 -18.72 -17.57 -20.21
N LEU A 391 -18.73 -18.49 -19.24
CA LEU A 391 -17.70 -18.61 -18.20
C LEU A 391 -17.30 -20.07 -17.98
N LEU A 392 -16.02 -20.29 -17.68
CA LEU A 392 -15.50 -21.52 -17.12
C LEU A 392 -15.05 -21.27 -15.68
N VAL A 393 -15.37 -22.20 -14.78
CA VAL A 393 -15.01 -22.17 -13.36
C VAL A 393 -14.44 -23.53 -12.97
N ASP A 394 -13.34 -23.52 -12.25
CA ASP A 394 -12.62 -24.71 -11.83
C ASP A 394 -12.04 -24.55 -10.41
N ASP A 395 -11.65 -25.66 -9.78
CA ASP A 395 -10.90 -25.69 -8.52
C ASP A 395 -11.47 -24.77 -7.42
N VAL A 396 -12.78 -24.88 -7.15
CA VAL A 396 -13.45 -24.02 -6.17
C VAL A 396 -13.23 -24.55 -4.76
N VAL A 397 -12.58 -23.76 -3.92
CA VAL A 397 -12.28 -24.07 -2.52
C VAL A 397 -12.87 -22.99 -1.62
N VAL A 398 -13.58 -23.41 -0.58
CA VAL A 398 -14.03 -22.56 0.53
C VAL A 398 -13.52 -23.17 1.82
N SER A 399 -12.71 -22.44 2.61
CA SER A 399 -12.07 -22.94 3.83
C SER A 399 -12.21 -21.96 4.98
N GLU A 400 -12.23 -22.46 6.22
CA GLU A 400 -12.01 -21.59 7.38
C GLU A 400 -10.51 -21.25 7.44
N PRO A 401 -10.11 -19.96 7.45
CA PRO A 401 -8.71 -19.59 7.56
C PRO A 401 -8.16 -20.04 8.91
N GLU A 402 -6.90 -20.45 8.95
CA GLU A 402 -6.22 -20.65 10.23
C GLU A 402 -6.23 -19.33 11.02
N PRO A 403 -6.47 -19.38 12.34
CA PRO A 403 -6.28 -18.19 13.17
C PRO A 403 -4.85 -17.67 12.98
N PRO A 404 -4.67 -16.39 12.63
CA PRO A 404 -3.34 -15.84 12.40
C PRO A 404 -2.51 -15.96 13.68
N LEU A 405 -1.30 -16.48 13.54
CA LEU A 405 -0.36 -16.64 14.63
C LEU A 405 0.29 -15.29 14.94
N ILE A 406 0.18 -14.84 16.19
CA ILE A 406 0.87 -13.64 16.67
C ILE A 406 2.33 -13.98 16.92
N GLU A 407 3.22 -13.29 16.22
CA GLU A 407 4.67 -13.51 16.32
C GLU A 407 5.17 -13.24 17.75
N ASP A 408 6.11 -14.07 18.22
CA ASP A 408 6.71 -13.93 19.55
C ASP A 408 7.82 -12.85 19.54
N LEU A 409 7.44 -11.61 19.20
CA LEU A 409 8.34 -10.45 19.12
C LEU A 409 8.35 -9.65 20.42
N PRO A 410 9.43 -8.94 20.79
CA PRO A 410 9.43 -8.08 21.98
C PRO A 410 8.21 -7.14 22.02
N PRO A 411 7.43 -7.09 23.12
CA PRO A 411 6.38 -6.09 23.28
C PRO A 411 6.87 -4.68 22.94
N LEU A 412 6.17 -3.94 22.08
CA LEU A 412 6.65 -2.62 21.65
C LEU A 412 6.76 -1.67 22.85
N ARG A 413 5.78 -1.73 23.77
CA ARG A 413 5.77 -1.05 25.07
C ARG A 413 6.99 -1.32 25.95
N ASP A 414 7.70 -2.42 25.75
CA ASP A 414 8.91 -2.78 26.53
C ASP A 414 10.21 -2.32 25.84
N THR A 415 10.12 -1.77 24.62
CA THR A 415 11.29 -1.31 23.83
C THR A 415 11.54 0.20 23.92
N VAL A 416 10.69 0.92 24.63
CA VAL A 416 10.71 2.38 24.78
C VAL A 416 10.43 2.80 26.23
N ASP A 417 10.84 4.01 26.59
CA ASP A 417 10.71 4.55 27.96
C ASP A 417 9.48 5.45 28.15
N PHE A 418 8.53 5.43 27.21
CA PHE A 418 7.26 6.16 27.26
C PHE A 418 6.08 5.20 26.97
N PRO A 419 4.86 5.50 27.44
CA PRO A 419 3.69 4.67 27.15
C PRO A 419 3.36 4.61 25.66
N VAL A 420 3.10 3.42 25.14
CA VAL A 420 2.69 3.19 23.74
C VAL A 420 1.22 2.83 23.67
N GLY A 421 0.46 3.57 22.86
CA GLY A 421 -0.97 3.37 22.64
C GLY A 421 -1.29 2.88 21.22
N VAL A 422 -2.52 2.41 21.04
CA VAL A 422 -3.09 2.07 19.74
C VAL A 422 -4.56 2.49 19.66
N ALA A 423 -4.98 3.05 18.52
CA ALA A 423 -6.40 3.32 18.27
C ALA A 423 -7.14 2.05 17.80
N ILE A 424 -8.31 1.78 18.36
CA ILE A 424 -9.10 0.56 18.08
C ILE A 424 -10.63 0.77 18.20
N ASP A 425 -11.37 -0.22 17.72
CA ASP A 425 -12.80 -0.48 17.97
C ASP A 425 -12.99 -1.81 18.73
N SER A 426 -14.24 -2.20 19.05
CA SER A 426 -14.49 -3.45 19.78
C SER A 426 -14.06 -4.71 19.04
N ARG A 427 -13.95 -4.67 17.71
CA ARG A 427 -13.55 -5.84 16.92
C ARG A 427 -12.11 -6.29 17.20
N GLU A 428 -11.25 -5.36 17.63
CA GLU A 428 -9.88 -5.67 18.03
C GLU A 428 -9.78 -6.17 19.50
N THR A 429 -10.90 -6.27 20.23
CA THR A 429 -10.94 -6.74 21.65
C THR A 429 -11.11 -8.25 21.80
N THR A 430 -11.13 -9.00 20.70
CA THR A 430 -11.22 -10.47 20.73
C THR A 430 -10.22 -11.14 19.79
N GLY A 431 -10.03 -12.46 19.95
CA GLY A 431 -9.24 -13.27 19.01
C GLY A 431 -7.75 -12.88 18.91
N ALA A 432 -7.19 -13.01 17.71
CA ALA A 432 -5.78 -12.71 17.44
C ALA A 432 -5.47 -11.21 17.56
N ALA A 433 -6.42 -10.35 17.17
CA ALA A 433 -6.27 -8.90 17.32
C ALA A 433 -6.05 -8.50 18.79
N ALA A 434 -6.85 -9.06 19.71
CA ALA A 434 -6.68 -8.82 21.15
C ALA A 434 -5.33 -9.31 21.67
N GLN A 435 -4.88 -10.48 21.20
CA GLN A 435 -3.57 -11.04 21.58
C GLN A 435 -2.42 -10.15 21.12
N LEU A 436 -2.48 -9.64 19.88
CA LEU A 436 -1.48 -8.70 19.36
C LEU A 436 -1.49 -7.40 20.15
N LEU A 437 -2.69 -6.86 20.42
CA LEU A 437 -2.88 -5.62 21.15
C LEU A 437 -2.28 -5.70 22.55
N ASP A 438 -2.73 -6.69 23.34
CA ASP A 438 -2.28 -6.89 24.72
C ASP A 438 -0.77 -7.18 24.79
N ARG A 439 -0.22 -7.81 23.74
CA ARG A 439 1.22 -8.03 23.65
C ARG A 439 1.99 -6.73 23.49
N HIS A 440 1.61 -5.85 22.56
CA HIS A 440 2.47 -4.74 22.15
C HIS A 440 2.17 -3.40 22.82
N PHE A 441 0.94 -3.16 23.28
CA PHE A 441 0.48 -1.84 23.69
C PHE A 441 0.08 -1.81 25.17
N GLY A 442 0.23 -0.65 25.81
CA GLY A 442 -0.20 -0.43 27.20
C GLY A 442 -1.40 0.50 27.32
N ARG A 443 -1.88 1.04 26.20
CA ARG A 443 -2.99 2.00 26.14
C ARG A 443 -3.81 1.80 24.88
N ILE A 444 -5.09 2.18 24.96
CA ILE A 444 -6.00 2.22 23.83
C ILE A 444 -6.64 3.61 23.69
N THR A 445 -6.92 3.99 22.45
CA THR A 445 -7.76 5.15 22.12
C THR A 445 -8.98 4.66 21.34
N PRO A 446 -10.22 4.96 21.76
CA PRO A 446 -11.39 4.68 20.95
C PRO A 446 -11.39 5.52 19.66
N GLU A 447 -11.27 4.87 18.50
CA GLU A 447 -11.09 5.55 17.20
C GLU A 447 -12.26 6.49 16.87
N ASN A 448 -13.49 6.04 17.16
CA ASN A 448 -14.71 6.81 16.87
C ASN A 448 -15.67 6.90 18.05
N HIS A 449 -15.75 5.84 18.86
CA HIS A 449 -16.89 5.62 19.73
C HIS A 449 -16.88 6.41 21.06
N MET A 450 -15.95 7.36 21.23
CA MET A 450 -15.96 8.38 22.28
C MET A 450 -16.12 9.82 21.75
N LYS A 451 -16.26 10.03 20.43
CA LYS A 451 -16.55 11.33 19.81
C LYS A 451 -17.95 11.84 20.21
N PRO A 452 -18.26 13.14 20.09
CA PRO A 452 -19.48 13.71 20.67
C PRO A 452 -20.79 13.04 20.22
N GLU A 453 -20.91 12.64 18.96
CA GLU A 453 -22.11 11.94 18.46
C GLU A 453 -22.33 10.55 19.07
N ALA A 454 -21.27 9.87 19.52
CA ALA A 454 -21.36 8.55 20.15
C ALA A 454 -21.96 8.58 21.56
N TRP A 455 -22.19 9.77 22.13
CA TRP A 455 -22.76 9.95 23.46
C TRP A 455 -24.26 10.23 23.46
N TYR A 456 -24.93 10.21 22.30
CA TYR A 456 -26.36 10.50 22.21
C TYR A 456 -27.10 9.46 21.37
N ASP A 457 -28.34 9.17 21.73
CA ASP A 457 -29.28 8.44 20.86
C ASP A 457 -30.08 9.39 19.96
N GLU A 458 -30.93 8.81 19.10
CA GLU A 458 -31.80 9.55 18.17
C GLU A 458 -32.75 10.53 18.89
N ASP A 459 -33.08 10.26 20.16
CA ASP A 459 -33.93 11.09 21.01
C ASP A 459 -33.14 12.20 21.74
N ARG A 460 -31.85 12.39 21.40
CA ARG A 460 -30.92 13.36 22.01
C ARG A 460 -30.64 13.10 23.48
N THR A 461 -30.87 11.87 23.95
CA THR A 461 -30.60 11.47 25.33
C THR A 461 -29.17 11.00 25.46
N LEU A 462 -28.48 11.45 26.50
CA LEU A 462 -27.10 11.05 26.75
C LEU A 462 -27.02 9.55 27.08
N ARG A 463 -26.26 8.81 26.28
CA ARG A 463 -26.06 7.38 26.39
C ARG A 463 -24.71 6.99 25.80
N ARG A 464 -23.88 6.29 26.57
CA ARG A 464 -22.61 5.71 26.07
C ARG A 464 -22.89 4.68 24.97
N HIS A 465 -22.16 4.78 23.86
CA HIS A 465 -22.21 3.80 22.79
C HIS A 465 -21.74 2.41 23.29
N PRO A 466 -22.34 1.28 22.86
CA PRO A 466 -21.93 -0.05 23.32
C PRO A 466 -20.47 -0.38 22.99
N GLU A 467 -19.95 0.15 21.87
CA GLU A 467 -18.53 0.04 21.51
C GLU A 467 -17.60 0.67 22.56
N ALA A 468 -17.92 1.87 23.06
CA ALA A 468 -17.14 2.48 24.14
C ALA A 468 -17.20 1.68 25.43
N THR A 469 -18.34 1.03 25.73
CA THR A 469 -18.42 0.09 26.85
C THR A 469 -17.48 -1.09 26.63
N ALA A 470 -17.51 -1.73 25.47
CA ALA A 470 -16.63 -2.87 25.16
C ALA A 470 -15.14 -2.51 25.29
N LEU A 471 -14.75 -1.32 24.83
CA LEU A 471 -13.38 -0.83 24.92
C LEU A 471 -12.96 -0.55 26.38
N MET A 472 -13.82 0.09 27.17
CA MET A 472 -13.55 0.36 28.58
C MET A 472 -13.50 -0.93 29.41
N ASP A 473 -14.39 -1.88 29.15
CA ASP A 473 -14.40 -3.20 29.77
C ASP A 473 -13.10 -3.96 29.44
N PHE A 474 -12.73 -4.03 28.16
CA PHE A 474 -11.49 -4.65 27.72
C PHE A 474 -10.25 -4.02 28.36
N ALA A 475 -10.22 -2.68 28.45
CA ALA A 475 -9.12 -1.98 29.10
C ALA A 475 -9.01 -2.29 30.60
N GLN A 476 -10.15 -2.32 31.32
CA GLN A 476 -10.18 -2.70 32.73
C GLN A 476 -9.74 -4.16 32.93
N GLU A 477 -10.18 -5.09 32.07
CA GLU A 477 -9.85 -6.51 32.17
C GLU A 477 -8.38 -6.83 31.88
N ASN A 478 -7.72 -6.03 31.04
CA ASN A 478 -6.34 -6.24 30.59
C ASN A 478 -5.33 -5.21 31.15
N ASP A 479 -5.73 -4.43 32.16
CA ASP A 479 -4.87 -3.41 32.81
C ASP A 479 -4.27 -2.39 31.82
N LEU A 480 -5.09 -1.94 30.86
CA LEU A 480 -4.72 -0.96 29.84
C LEU A 480 -5.23 0.44 30.23
N GLY A 481 -4.43 1.47 29.93
CA GLY A 481 -4.90 2.86 30.04
C GLY A 481 -5.79 3.25 28.85
N VAL A 482 -6.85 4.02 29.09
CA VAL A 482 -7.68 4.61 28.04
C VAL A 482 -7.32 6.08 27.86
N TYR A 483 -6.99 6.45 26.63
CA TYR A 483 -6.87 7.84 26.20
C TYR A 483 -8.19 8.23 25.53
N GLY A 484 -8.96 9.13 26.14
CA GLY A 484 -10.26 9.56 25.65
C GLY A 484 -10.16 10.51 24.47
N HIS A 485 -10.97 10.29 23.44
CA HIS A 485 -11.00 11.11 22.23
C HIS A 485 -12.44 11.16 21.69
N VAL A 486 -13.12 12.31 21.66
CA VAL A 486 -12.79 13.69 22.06
C VAL A 486 -14.07 14.35 22.59
N LEU A 487 -13.97 15.31 23.53
CA LEU A 487 -15.14 16.02 24.08
C LEU A 487 -15.71 17.12 23.15
N VAL A 488 -14.85 17.85 22.45
CA VAL A 488 -15.27 18.95 21.56
C VAL A 488 -14.51 18.86 20.25
N TRP A 489 -15.26 18.73 19.16
CA TRP A 489 -14.69 18.74 17.82
C TRP A 489 -15.63 19.47 16.85
N HIS A 490 -15.09 20.01 15.77
CA HIS A 490 -15.89 20.65 14.73
C HIS A 490 -16.60 19.61 13.83
N SER A 491 -16.04 18.39 13.76
CA SER A 491 -16.63 17.24 13.08
C SER A 491 -17.28 16.27 14.10
N GLN A 492 -18.08 15.32 13.59
CA GLN A 492 -18.76 14.27 14.36
C GLN A 492 -19.44 14.76 15.66
N THR A 493 -20.00 15.97 15.59
CA THR A 493 -20.83 16.57 16.63
C THR A 493 -22.25 16.70 16.10
N PRO A 494 -23.28 16.20 16.82
CA PRO A 494 -24.64 16.22 16.32
C PRO A 494 -25.10 17.64 15.99
N GLU A 495 -25.66 17.85 14.79
CA GLU A 495 -26.05 19.16 14.28
C GLU A 495 -26.97 19.93 15.26
N TRP A 496 -27.82 19.20 15.99
CA TRP A 496 -28.75 19.79 16.95
C TRP A 496 -28.06 20.57 18.08
N PHE A 497 -26.78 20.31 18.38
CA PHE A 497 -26.00 21.12 19.33
C PHE A 497 -26.01 22.60 18.96
N PHE A 498 -26.06 22.90 17.66
CA PHE A 498 -26.00 24.24 17.11
C PHE A 498 -27.35 24.75 16.63
N GLN A 499 -28.45 24.05 16.94
CA GLN A 499 -29.81 24.43 16.54
C GLN A 499 -30.71 24.69 17.75
N ASP A 500 -31.74 25.51 17.57
CA ASP A 500 -32.83 25.66 18.54
C ASP A 500 -33.85 24.50 18.46
N ASP A 501 -34.91 24.57 19.28
CA ASP A 501 -35.96 23.54 19.32
C ASP A 501 -36.77 23.44 18.01
N ALA A 502 -36.71 24.46 17.14
CA ALA A 502 -37.34 24.46 15.82
C ALA A 502 -36.41 23.92 14.72
N GLY A 503 -35.14 23.61 15.04
CA GLY A 503 -34.13 23.19 14.07
C GLY A 503 -33.43 24.35 13.37
N GLU A 504 -33.62 25.59 13.83
CA GLU A 504 -32.97 26.75 13.23
C GLU A 504 -31.57 26.96 13.85
N PRO A 505 -30.56 27.39 13.07
CA PRO A 505 -29.21 27.63 13.60
C PRO A 505 -29.18 28.66 14.73
N LEU A 506 -28.48 28.33 15.81
CA LEU A 506 -28.18 29.24 16.91
C LEU A 506 -27.37 30.43 16.39
N THR A 507 -27.61 31.62 16.95
CA THR A 507 -26.91 32.85 16.55
C THR A 507 -25.82 33.24 17.55
N ALA A 508 -25.07 34.31 17.28
CA ALA A 508 -24.08 34.85 18.21
C ALA A 508 -24.69 35.78 19.28
N ASP A 509 -26.01 35.77 19.47
CA ASP A 509 -26.67 36.51 20.56
C ASP A 509 -26.50 35.81 21.91
N GLU A 510 -26.68 36.55 23.00
CA GLU A 510 -26.41 36.01 24.35
C GLU A 510 -27.37 34.87 24.75
N ALA A 511 -28.56 34.81 24.16
CA ALA A 511 -29.51 33.73 24.45
C ALA A 511 -29.03 32.42 23.83
N SER A 512 -28.67 32.43 22.55
CA SER A 512 -28.07 31.29 21.86
C SER A 512 -26.72 30.87 22.48
N ARG A 513 -25.88 31.83 22.87
CA ARG A 513 -24.63 31.56 23.58
C ARG A 513 -24.88 30.86 24.91
N THR A 514 -25.87 31.30 25.69
CA THR A 514 -26.24 30.64 26.95
C THR A 514 -26.65 29.18 26.73
N VAL A 515 -27.49 28.91 25.72
CA VAL A 515 -27.90 27.55 25.36
C VAL A 515 -26.69 26.68 25.02
N LEU A 516 -25.76 27.17 24.20
CA LEU A 516 -24.59 26.37 23.81
C LEU A 516 -23.62 26.15 24.99
N ARG A 517 -23.45 27.12 25.89
CA ARG A 517 -22.65 26.94 27.12
C ARG A 517 -23.25 25.88 28.05
N GLU A 518 -24.57 25.87 28.19
CA GLU A 518 -25.29 24.85 28.97
C GLU A 518 -25.11 23.46 28.34
N ARG A 519 -25.31 23.33 27.02
CA ARG A 519 -25.11 22.07 26.29
C ARG A 519 -23.67 21.55 26.40
N LEU A 520 -22.67 22.44 26.24
CA LEU A 520 -21.27 22.08 26.41
C LEU A 520 -20.99 21.56 27.82
N ARG A 521 -21.50 22.24 28.85
CA ARG A 521 -21.33 21.82 30.24
C ARG A 521 -22.00 20.47 30.50
N ASP A 522 -23.26 20.33 30.09
CA ASP A 522 -24.05 19.10 30.29
C ASP A 522 -23.42 17.91 29.56
N HIS A 523 -22.87 18.13 28.36
CA HIS A 523 -22.13 17.12 27.61
C HIS A 523 -20.90 16.64 28.40
N VAL A 524 -20.00 17.55 28.76
CA VAL A 524 -18.74 17.20 29.46
C VAL A 524 -19.01 16.52 30.80
N PHE A 525 -19.94 17.05 31.60
CA PHE A 525 -20.31 16.43 32.88
C PHE A 525 -21.00 15.09 32.70
N GLY A 526 -21.87 14.95 31.69
CA GLY A 526 -22.57 13.70 31.43
C GLY A 526 -21.63 12.58 30.96
N VAL A 527 -20.61 12.90 30.15
CA VAL A 527 -19.55 11.94 29.79
C VAL A 527 -18.80 11.49 31.04
N ALA A 528 -18.33 12.43 31.87
CA ALA A 528 -17.59 12.13 33.08
C ALA A 528 -18.41 11.31 34.09
N GLU A 529 -19.67 11.70 34.31
CA GLU A 529 -20.60 10.99 35.19
C GLU A 529 -20.85 9.56 34.70
N ASN A 530 -21.12 9.39 33.40
CA ASN A 530 -21.42 8.10 32.81
C ASN A 530 -20.26 7.11 32.97
N LEU A 531 -19.03 7.55 32.69
CA LEU A 531 -17.83 6.71 32.87
C LEU A 531 -17.56 6.42 34.35
N ALA A 532 -17.65 7.43 35.22
CA ALA A 532 -17.40 7.24 36.64
C ALA A 532 -18.44 6.35 37.35
N ALA A 533 -19.68 6.31 36.85
CA ALA A 533 -20.74 5.49 37.40
C ALA A 533 -20.47 3.99 37.27
N ASP A 534 -19.92 3.56 36.13
CA ASP A 534 -19.70 2.14 35.83
C ASP A 534 -18.28 1.67 36.18
N TYR A 535 -17.28 2.54 35.98
CA TYR A 535 -15.86 2.19 36.16
C TYR A 535 -15.26 2.76 37.46
N GLY A 536 -16.06 3.47 38.27
CA GLY A 536 -15.60 4.14 39.49
C GLY A 536 -14.93 5.49 39.23
N PRO A 537 -14.56 6.24 40.29
CA PRO A 537 -14.05 7.59 40.14
C PRO A 537 -12.67 7.63 39.45
N PHE A 538 -12.37 8.71 38.72
CA PHE A 538 -11.12 8.83 37.95
C PHE A 538 -9.88 8.80 38.85
N GLY A 539 -8.88 8.02 38.46
CA GLY A 539 -7.68 7.76 39.27
C GLY A 539 -7.86 6.72 40.38
N SER A 540 -8.96 5.96 40.36
CA SER A 540 -9.10 4.73 41.13
C SER A 540 -8.61 3.52 40.33
N ASP A 541 -8.28 2.42 41.01
CA ASP A 541 -7.80 1.18 40.39
C ASP A 541 -8.80 0.54 39.40
N THR A 542 -10.06 1.00 39.35
CA THR A 542 -11.09 0.45 38.46
C THR A 542 -11.36 1.31 37.23
N ASN A 543 -10.93 2.57 37.20
CA ASN A 543 -11.22 3.45 36.06
C ASN A 543 -9.96 3.59 35.19
N PRO A 544 -9.95 3.01 33.96
CA PRO A 544 -8.75 2.99 33.13
C PRO A 544 -8.48 4.32 32.41
N LEU A 545 -9.37 5.31 32.48
CA LEU A 545 -9.19 6.59 31.76
C LEU A 545 -8.08 7.44 32.39
N VAL A 546 -7.05 7.77 31.59
CA VAL A 546 -5.83 8.50 32.05
C VAL A 546 -5.63 9.86 31.39
N ALA A 547 -6.25 10.09 30.23
CA ALA A 547 -6.17 11.34 29.49
C ALA A 547 -7.43 11.57 28.65
N PHE A 548 -7.66 12.81 28.22
CA PHE A 548 -8.72 13.14 27.27
C PHE A 548 -8.29 14.30 26.36
N ASP A 549 -8.55 14.15 25.06
CA ASP A 549 -8.60 15.30 24.15
C ASP A 549 -9.85 16.12 24.45
N VAL A 550 -9.66 17.29 25.05
CA VAL A 550 -10.76 18.17 25.44
C VAL A 550 -11.30 18.91 24.21
N VAL A 551 -10.41 19.45 23.38
CA VAL A 551 -10.76 20.05 22.11
C VAL A 551 -9.82 19.52 21.02
N ASN A 552 -10.38 19.23 19.85
CA ASN A 552 -9.64 18.72 18.69
C ASN A 552 -9.76 19.69 17.50
N GLU A 553 -8.65 19.90 16.79
CA GLU A 553 -8.60 20.54 15.46
C GLU A 553 -9.22 21.94 15.40
N VAL A 554 -8.81 22.79 16.33
CA VAL A 554 -9.33 24.16 16.49
C VAL A 554 -8.48 25.19 15.76
N VAL A 555 -7.25 24.85 15.35
CA VAL A 555 -6.34 25.73 14.61
C VAL A 555 -6.64 25.63 13.12
N SER A 556 -6.72 26.77 12.42
CA SER A 556 -6.86 26.78 10.97
C SER A 556 -5.56 26.31 10.31
N ASP A 557 -5.68 25.54 9.24
CA ASP A 557 -4.52 25.12 8.46
C ASP A 557 -3.95 26.24 7.58
N GLY A 558 -4.71 27.30 7.33
CA GLY A 558 -4.23 28.52 6.68
C GLY A 558 -4.04 29.71 7.64
N GLY A 559 -3.35 30.75 7.14
CA GLY A 559 -3.07 32.00 7.85
C GLY A 559 -4.10 33.11 7.61
N GLU A 560 -5.25 32.80 6.99
CA GLU A 560 -6.29 33.77 6.63
C GLU A 560 -6.97 34.42 7.84
N ASN A 561 -6.95 33.72 8.97
CA ASN A 561 -7.59 34.13 10.21
C ASN A 561 -6.55 34.77 11.16
N PRO A 562 -6.68 36.07 11.52
CA PRO A 562 -5.68 36.75 12.37
C PRO A 562 -5.50 36.16 13.77
N ASP A 563 -6.50 35.44 14.27
CA ASP A 563 -6.47 34.70 15.55
C ASP A 563 -5.92 33.27 15.42
N GLY A 564 -5.74 32.80 14.17
CA GLY A 564 -5.25 31.48 13.80
C GLY A 564 -6.27 30.35 13.95
N LEU A 565 -7.55 30.65 14.21
CA LEU A 565 -8.55 29.64 14.57
C LEU A 565 -9.47 29.27 13.41
N ARG A 566 -9.86 27.99 13.37
CA ARG A 566 -10.88 27.44 12.47
C ARG A 566 -12.23 28.12 12.73
N ARG A 567 -12.97 28.44 11.66
CA ARG A 567 -14.31 29.05 11.72
C ARG A 567 -15.42 27.99 11.87
N SER A 568 -15.36 27.19 12.94
CA SER A 568 -16.37 26.18 13.27
C SER A 568 -17.67 26.78 13.84
N GLU A 569 -18.73 25.98 13.93
CA GLU A 569 -19.99 26.38 14.57
C GLU A 569 -19.81 26.76 16.05
N TRP A 570 -18.92 26.06 16.75
CA TRP A 570 -18.47 26.43 18.10
C TRP A 570 -17.91 27.86 18.12
N PHE A 571 -16.97 28.17 17.21
CA PHE A 571 -16.37 29.49 17.12
C PHE A 571 -17.38 30.55 16.67
N ARG A 572 -18.26 30.25 15.71
CA ARG A 572 -19.26 31.19 15.20
C ARG A 572 -20.19 31.71 16.29
N ILE A 573 -20.59 30.85 17.23
CA ILE A 573 -21.54 31.17 18.30
C ILE A 573 -20.81 31.72 19.54
N LEU A 574 -19.78 31.02 20.01
CA LEU A 574 -19.10 31.35 21.28
C LEU A 574 -17.85 32.23 21.09
N GLY A 575 -17.20 32.21 19.93
CA GLY A 575 -15.85 32.74 19.74
C GLY A 575 -14.81 31.87 20.46
N GLU A 576 -13.58 32.35 20.63
CA GLU A 576 -12.48 31.60 21.27
C GLU A 576 -12.83 31.07 22.68
N GLU A 577 -13.82 31.67 23.37
CA GLU A 577 -14.21 31.27 24.74
C GLU A 577 -14.70 29.82 24.87
N PHE A 578 -15.14 29.17 23.79
CA PHE A 578 -15.58 27.76 23.90
C PHE A 578 -14.44 26.84 24.33
N ILE A 579 -13.20 27.18 23.96
CA ILE A 579 -12.01 26.42 24.31
C ILE A 579 -11.76 26.56 25.82
N ASP A 580 -11.75 27.80 26.33
CA ASP A 580 -11.60 28.10 27.75
C ASP A 580 -12.65 27.36 28.60
N LEU A 581 -13.91 27.36 28.16
CA LEU A 581 -15.02 26.70 28.85
C LEU A 581 -14.91 25.17 28.81
N ALA A 582 -14.54 24.59 27.67
CA ALA A 582 -14.38 23.14 27.55
C ALA A 582 -13.33 22.61 28.53
N PHE A 583 -12.16 23.26 28.61
CA PHE A 583 -11.12 22.90 29.58
C PHE A 583 -11.56 23.15 31.03
N ALA A 584 -12.21 24.28 31.33
CA ALA A 584 -12.69 24.54 32.67
C ALA A 584 -13.71 23.49 33.14
N TYR A 585 -14.63 23.07 32.27
CA TYR A 585 -15.61 22.03 32.59
C TYR A 585 -14.98 20.64 32.66
N ALA A 586 -14.02 20.32 31.79
CA ALA A 586 -13.31 19.05 31.85
C ALA A 586 -12.51 18.93 33.15
N ASP A 587 -11.81 19.99 33.57
CA ASP A 587 -11.07 19.98 34.84
C ASP A 587 -12.00 19.80 36.04
N GLU A 588 -13.11 20.55 36.08
CA GLU A 588 -14.12 20.42 37.13
C GLU A 588 -14.77 19.01 37.16
N ALA A 589 -15.03 18.42 36.00
CA ALA A 589 -15.70 17.12 35.91
C ALA A 589 -14.75 15.96 36.24
N PHE A 590 -13.63 15.86 35.53
CA PHE A 590 -12.72 14.70 35.61
C PHE A 590 -11.73 14.78 36.77
N ASN A 591 -11.27 15.99 37.13
CA ASN A 591 -10.23 16.18 38.14
C ASN A 591 -10.73 16.66 39.50
N GLU A 592 -12.00 17.08 39.62
CA GLU A 592 -12.62 17.47 40.89
C GLU A 592 -13.87 16.67 41.25
N THR A 593 -14.92 16.71 40.42
CA THR A 593 -16.26 16.20 40.78
C THR A 593 -16.31 14.68 40.84
N TYR A 594 -15.76 14.02 39.82
CA TYR A 594 -15.76 12.57 39.68
C TYR A 594 -14.38 11.94 39.92
N ALA A 595 -13.43 12.71 40.46
CA ALA A 595 -12.10 12.23 40.82
C ALA A 595 -12.10 11.40 42.12
N ALA A 596 -11.20 10.41 42.18
CA ALA A 596 -11.01 9.60 43.37
C ALA A 596 -10.46 10.44 44.53
N PRO A 597 -10.93 10.27 45.78
CA PRO A 597 -10.43 11.05 46.90
C PRO A 597 -8.91 10.89 47.09
N GLY A 598 -8.18 12.00 46.99
CA GLY A 598 -6.73 12.03 47.15
C GLY A 598 -5.92 11.76 45.88
N SER A 599 -6.58 11.50 44.73
CA SER A 599 -5.89 11.60 43.44
C SER A 599 -5.59 13.07 43.16
N ALA A 600 -4.41 13.34 42.62
CA ALA A 600 -4.02 14.66 42.16
C ALA A 600 -4.13 14.65 40.64
N ARG A 601 -5.16 15.31 40.11
CA ARG A 601 -5.36 15.52 38.67
C ARG A 601 -5.28 14.21 37.85
N PRO A 602 -6.20 13.26 38.11
CA PRO A 602 -6.14 11.90 37.57
C PRO A 602 -6.27 11.78 36.04
N VAL A 603 -6.86 12.77 35.37
CA VAL A 603 -7.02 12.79 33.91
C VAL A 603 -6.26 13.97 33.34
N THR A 604 -5.30 13.70 32.47
CA THR A 604 -4.51 14.71 31.78
C THR A 604 -5.32 15.31 30.62
N LEU A 605 -5.46 16.64 30.58
CA LEU A 605 -6.31 17.33 29.62
C LEU A 605 -5.49 17.88 28.44
N PHE A 606 -5.74 17.34 27.24
CA PHE A 606 -5.03 17.71 26.03
C PHE A 606 -5.86 18.63 25.12
N ILE A 607 -5.19 19.57 24.47
CA ILE A 607 -5.62 20.11 23.17
C ILE A 607 -4.91 19.29 22.09
N ASN A 608 -5.61 18.86 21.04
CA ASN A 608 -5.05 17.96 20.01
C ASN A 608 -5.27 18.54 18.60
N ASP A 609 -4.28 18.41 17.70
CA ASP A 609 -4.37 18.92 16.33
C ASP A 609 -3.41 18.17 15.37
N TYR A 610 -3.75 18.12 14.08
CA TYR A 610 -2.87 17.62 13.00
C TYR A 610 -2.05 18.74 12.35
N ASN A 611 -1.10 18.39 11.49
CA ASN A 611 -0.21 19.33 10.78
C ASN A 611 0.62 20.22 11.73
N THR A 612 0.81 19.82 12.98
CA THR A 612 1.61 20.55 13.97
C THR A 612 3.11 20.48 13.67
N GLU A 613 3.51 19.56 12.81
CA GLU A 613 4.82 19.43 12.16
C GLU A 613 5.02 20.43 11.01
N GLN A 614 3.97 21.14 10.57
CA GLN A 614 4.07 22.17 9.54
C GLN A 614 4.24 23.56 10.19
N GLY A 615 5.36 24.22 9.91
CA GLY A 615 5.78 25.46 10.60
C GLY A 615 4.69 26.54 10.70
N GLY A 616 3.94 26.79 9.62
CA GLY A 616 2.86 27.78 9.62
C GLY A 616 1.75 27.48 10.64
N LYS A 617 1.23 26.24 10.66
CA LYS A 617 0.19 25.84 11.62
C LYS A 617 0.76 25.66 13.03
N GLN A 618 1.98 25.15 13.14
CA GLN A 618 2.73 25.03 14.39
C GLN A 618 2.81 26.35 15.16
N ASP A 619 3.14 27.45 14.47
CA ASP A 619 3.24 28.77 15.10
C ASP A 619 1.88 29.28 15.59
N ARG A 620 0.80 29.05 14.82
CA ARG A 620 -0.57 29.39 15.25
C ARG A 620 -1.02 28.55 16.44
N TYR A 621 -0.68 27.26 16.44
CA TYR A 621 -0.99 26.35 17.53
C TYR A 621 -0.28 26.75 18.81
N ARG A 622 1.02 27.05 18.75
CA ARG A 622 1.75 27.59 19.90
C ARG A 622 1.17 28.91 20.39
N ALA A 623 0.87 29.83 19.48
CA ALA A 623 0.27 31.11 19.85
C ALA A 623 -1.09 30.95 20.54
N LEU A 624 -1.88 29.92 20.19
CA LEU A 624 -3.11 29.59 20.91
C LEU A 624 -2.81 29.08 22.32
N VAL A 625 -1.90 28.11 22.46
CA VAL A 625 -1.54 27.53 23.76
C VAL A 625 -0.99 28.58 24.72
N GLU A 626 -0.12 29.48 24.26
CA GLU A 626 0.38 30.60 25.06
C GLU A 626 -0.76 31.50 25.57
N ARG A 627 -1.73 31.83 24.71
CA ARG A 627 -2.92 32.61 25.09
C ARG A 627 -3.80 31.89 26.11
N LEU A 628 -3.97 30.58 26.00
CA LEU A 628 -4.73 29.76 26.96
C LEU A 628 -4.04 29.75 28.34
N LEU A 629 -2.72 29.55 28.36
CA LEU A 629 -1.92 29.59 29.58
C LEU A 629 -1.92 30.98 30.23
N GLU A 630 -1.82 32.06 29.45
CA GLU A 630 -1.92 33.43 29.95
C GLU A 630 -3.26 33.73 30.61
N ARG A 631 -4.34 33.13 30.11
CA ARG A 631 -5.69 33.23 30.70
C ARG A 631 -5.93 32.29 31.89
N GLY A 632 -4.98 31.39 32.17
CA GLY A 632 -5.10 30.40 33.25
C GLY A 632 -6.08 29.26 32.93
N VAL A 633 -6.27 28.94 31.65
CA VAL A 633 -7.05 27.77 31.21
C VAL A 633 -6.27 26.50 31.61
N PRO A 634 -6.93 25.46 32.19
CA PRO A 634 -6.26 24.28 32.71
C PRO A 634 -5.87 23.27 31.61
N VAL A 635 -5.03 23.69 30.68
CA VAL A 635 -4.44 22.84 29.63
C VAL A 635 -3.21 22.15 30.21
N ASP A 636 -3.22 20.82 30.26
CA ASP A 636 -2.06 20.04 30.74
C ASP A 636 -1.07 19.72 29.65
N GLY A 637 -1.58 19.47 28.45
CA GLY A 637 -0.74 18.98 27.37
C GLY A 637 -1.20 19.39 25.99
N VAL A 638 -0.27 19.26 25.04
CA VAL A 638 -0.50 19.41 23.61
C VAL A 638 -0.35 18.05 22.93
N GLY A 639 -1.33 17.69 22.12
CA GLY A 639 -1.34 16.51 21.27
C GLY A 639 -0.87 16.87 19.87
N HIS A 640 -0.04 15.99 19.32
CA HIS A 640 0.45 16.01 17.96
C HIS A 640 -0.05 14.75 17.25
N GLN A 641 -1.05 14.89 16.37
CA GLN A 641 -1.64 13.72 15.69
C GLN A 641 -0.59 13.00 14.82
N PHE A 642 0.20 13.74 14.04
CA PHE A 642 1.23 13.20 13.15
C PHE A 642 0.71 12.17 12.13
N HIS A 643 -0.36 12.52 11.43
CA HIS A 643 -0.78 11.83 10.21
C HIS A 643 0.13 12.16 9.03
N VAL A 644 1.23 11.43 8.88
CA VAL A 644 2.30 11.77 7.92
C VAL A 644 2.43 10.74 6.81
N SER A 645 3.32 11.01 5.85
CA SER A 645 3.72 10.07 4.80
C SER A 645 5.24 9.97 4.76
N LEU A 646 5.77 9.02 3.97
CA LEU A 646 7.21 8.92 3.71
C LEU A 646 7.85 10.21 3.19
N ALA A 647 7.06 11.16 2.66
CA ALA A 647 7.55 12.42 2.15
C ALA A 647 7.79 13.48 3.25
N MET A 648 7.18 13.35 4.43
CA MET A 648 7.34 14.30 5.53
C MET A 648 8.69 14.11 6.21
N PRO A 649 9.60 15.09 6.21
CA PRO A 649 10.92 14.88 6.80
C PRO A 649 10.83 14.72 8.33
N VAL A 650 11.49 13.70 8.88
CA VAL A 650 11.38 13.33 10.31
C VAL A 650 11.79 14.47 11.26
N ASN A 651 12.71 15.35 10.85
CA ASN A 651 13.09 16.52 11.65
C ASN A 651 11.96 17.54 11.85
N ALA A 652 10.90 17.50 11.03
CA ALA A 652 9.70 18.30 11.26
C ALA A 652 8.93 17.83 12.51
N LEU A 653 8.95 16.53 12.80
CA LEU A 653 8.38 15.95 14.03
C LEU A 653 9.18 16.40 15.26
N GLU A 654 10.51 16.36 15.18
CA GLU A 654 11.39 16.88 16.24
C GLU A 654 11.16 18.37 16.47
N GLY A 655 11.11 19.17 15.38
CA GLY A 655 10.83 20.59 15.46
C GLY A 655 9.49 20.91 16.13
N ALA A 656 8.45 20.08 15.94
CA ALA A 656 7.19 20.22 16.66
C ALA A 656 7.34 20.00 18.17
N LEU A 657 8.06 18.96 18.60
CA LEU A 657 8.29 18.69 20.02
C LEU A 657 9.15 19.78 20.68
N GLU A 658 10.20 20.23 19.99
CA GLU A 658 11.06 21.32 20.46
C GLU A 658 10.30 22.64 20.58
N ARG A 659 9.30 22.87 19.72
CA ARG A 659 8.52 24.10 19.70
C ARG A 659 7.67 24.27 20.95
N PHE A 660 7.33 23.24 21.71
CA PHE A 660 6.53 23.37 22.93
C PHE A 660 7.33 23.07 24.21
N ALA A 661 8.58 22.64 24.10
CA ALA A 661 9.41 22.20 25.22
C ALA A 661 9.67 23.27 26.31
N ASP A 662 9.56 24.57 25.99
CA ASP A 662 9.71 25.66 26.97
C ASP A 662 8.41 26.07 27.68
N LEU A 663 7.28 25.51 27.26
CA LEU A 663 5.97 25.77 27.87
C LEU A 663 5.68 24.77 29.01
N PRO A 664 4.89 25.15 30.03
CA PRO A 664 4.54 24.28 31.15
C PRO A 664 3.42 23.29 30.79
N VAL A 665 3.57 22.58 29.67
CA VAL A 665 2.64 21.57 29.16
C VAL A 665 3.40 20.28 28.86
N THR A 666 2.77 19.13 29.09
CA THR A 666 3.28 17.85 28.59
C THR A 666 2.94 17.67 27.10
N GLN A 667 3.58 16.75 26.40
CA GLN A 667 3.33 16.50 24.98
C GLN A 667 2.85 15.08 24.76
N ALA A 668 2.06 14.82 23.73
CA ALA A 668 1.69 13.46 23.32
C ALA A 668 1.73 13.35 21.80
N VAL A 669 2.25 12.23 21.30
CA VAL A 669 1.99 11.82 19.92
C VAL A 669 0.74 10.96 19.96
N THR A 670 -0.34 11.42 19.34
CA THR A 670 -1.69 10.92 19.62
C THR A 670 -2.22 9.99 18.53
N GLU A 671 -1.81 10.14 17.27
CA GLU A 671 -2.46 9.48 16.13
C GLU A 671 -1.46 9.09 15.02
N LEU A 672 -0.25 8.66 15.38
CA LEU A 672 0.82 8.41 14.43
C LEU A 672 0.44 7.34 13.41
N ASP A 673 0.49 7.71 12.13
CA ASP A 673 0.44 6.80 11.01
C ASP A 673 1.29 7.37 9.85
N VAL A 674 1.96 6.49 9.08
CA VAL A 674 2.96 6.91 8.07
C VAL A 674 2.65 6.24 6.75
N THR A 675 1.93 6.88 5.85
CA THR A 675 1.55 6.24 4.58
C THR A 675 2.74 5.97 3.66
N THR A 676 2.73 4.79 3.03
CA THR A 676 3.75 4.37 2.05
C THR A 676 3.49 4.90 0.64
N GLY A 677 2.26 5.32 0.34
CA GLY A 677 1.79 5.60 -1.02
C GLY A 677 1.37 4.32 -1.77
N THR A 678 0.62 4.50 -2.86
CA THR A 678 0.16 3.40 -3.73
C THR A 678 0.96 3.34 -5.05
N PRO A 679 1.26 2.15 -5.60
CA PRO A 679 1.09 0.83 -4.98
C PRO A 679 2.02 0.63 -3.77
N VAL A 680 1.64 -0.25 -2.84
CA VAL A 680 2.51 -0.66 -1.73
C VAL A 680 3.55 -1.63 -2.28
N THR A 681 4.84 -1.30 -2.12
CA THR A 681 5.96 -2.13 -2.56
C THR A 681 6.85 -2.50 -1.40
N GLN A 682 7.61 -3.59 -1.52
CA GLN A 682 8.57 -4.01 -0.50
C GLN A 682 9.58 -2.89 -0.16
N ALA A 683 10.02 -2.13 -1.17
CA ALA A 683 10.92 -1.01 -0.97
C ALA A 683 10.30 0.09 -0.10
N ARG A 684 9.04 0.46 -0.36
CA ARG A 684 8.31 1.46 0.43
C ARG A 684 8.06 0.99 1.87
N LEU A 685 7.78 -0.30 2.07
CA LEU A 685 7.66 -0.89 3.41
C LEU A 685 8.98 -0.80 4.17
N ILE A 686 10.11 -1.06 3.51
CA ILE A 686 11.44 -0.92 4.13
C ILE A 686 11.73 0.54 4.46
N ASP A 687 11.49 1.48 3.53
CA ASP A 687 11.67 2.91 3.79
C ASP A 687 10.79 3.41 4.94
N GLN A 688 9.56 2.89 5.06
CA GLN A 688 8.70 3.12 6.22
C GLN A 688 9.32 2.56 7.51
N GLY A 689 9.95 1.38 7.46
CA GLY A 689 10.74 0.86 8.58
C GLY A 689 11.81 1.85 9.04
N TYR A 690 12.57 2.42 8.11
CA TYR A 690 13.56 3.44 8.45
C TYR A 690 12.93 4.74 8.97
N TYR A 691 11.79 5.15 8.41
CA TYR A 691 11.05 6.31 8.91
C TYR A 691 10.63 6.15 10.36
N TYR A 692 9.99 5.02 10.70
CA TYR A 692 9.58 4.72 12.07
C TYR A 692 10.77 4.61 13.01
N ARG A 693 11.91 4.07 12.56
CA ARG A 693 13.16 4.08 13.34
C ARG A 693 13.55 5.50 13.70
N ASP A 694 13.69 6.37 12.70
CA ASP A 694 14.17 7.74 12.89
C ASP A 694 13.18 8.56 13.74
N ALA A 695 11.87 8.39 13.51
CA ALA A 695 10.83 9.02 14.32
C ALA A 695 10.85 8.53 15.78
N PHE A 696 10.99 7.22 16.02
CA PHE A 696 11.08 6.69 17.38
C PHE A 696 12.43 7.01 18.04
N GLU A 697 13.50 7.28 17.30
CA GLU A 697 14.73 7.86 17.85
C GLU A 697 14.48 9.27 18.39
N VAL A 698 13.76 10.11 17.64
CA VAL A 698 13.30 11.44 18.11
C VAL A 698 12.43 11.27 19.36
N PHE A 699 11.42 10.40 19.34
CA PHE A 699 10.55 10.21 20.51
C PHE A 699 11.29 9.72 21.75
N ARG A 700 12.28 8.83 21.59
CA ARG A 700 13.14 8.39 22.70
C ARG A 700 13.98 9.54 23.25
N ALA A 701 14.47 10.45 22.41
CA ALA A 701 15.20 11.63 22.86
C ALA A 701 14.33 12.59 23.68
N HIS A 702 13.02 12.60 23.43
CA HIS A 702 12.02 13.41 24.13
C HIS A 702 11.15 12.61 25.13
N ALA A 703 11.58 11.41 25.54
CA ALA A 703 10.75 10.51 26.35
C ALA A 703 10.27 11.15 27.67
N GLU A 704 11.06 12.03 28.28
CA GLU A 704 10.69 12.73 29.53
C GLU A 704 9.57 13.77 29.33
N ASP A 705 9.41 14.29 28.10
CA ASP A 705 8.41 15.29 27.73
C ASP A 705 7.13 14.66 27.15
N LEU A 706 7.15 13.34 26.89
CA LEU A 706 6.06 12.62 26.23
C LEU A 706 5.19 11.84 27.23
N PHE A 707 3.89 12.14 27.23
CA PHE A 707 2.86 11.41 27.95
C PHE A 707 2.55 10.05 27.31
N SER A 708 2.54 9.97 25.98
CA SER A 708 2.39 8.75 25.19
C SER A 708 2.77 8.94 23.73
N VAL A 709 3.05 7.83 23.06
CA VAL A 709 3.06 7.72 21.58
C VAL A 709 2.02 6.68 21.17
N THR A 710 0.98 7.12 20.47
CA THR A 710 -0.14 6.28 20.02
C THR A 710 -0.10 6.12 18.50
N VAL A 711 -0.23 4.88 18.03
CA VAL A 711 -0.37 4.55 16.60
C VAL A 711 -1.85 4.47 16.24
N TRP A 712 -2.27 5.09 15.14
CA TRP A 712 -3.69 5.21 14.80
C TRP A 712 -4.27 4.03 14.01
N GLY A 713 -4.24 2.86 14.66
CA GLY A 713 -4.82 1.61 14.15
C GLY A 713 -3.91 0.40 14.39
N LEU A 714 -4.51 -0.79 14.40
CA LEU A 714 -3.78 -2.04 14.64
C LEU A 714 -3.16 -2.66 13.38
N THR A 715 -3.90 -2.72 12.26
CA THR A 715 -3.43 -3.31 10.98
C THR A 715 -3.72 -2.40 9.79
N ASP A 716 -2.90 -2.50 8.74
CA ASP A 716 -2.98 -1.62 7.56
C ASP A 716 -4.38 -1.51 6.93
N GLY A 717 -5.07 -2.63 6.70
CA GLY A 717 -6.40 -2.68 6.10
C GLY A 717 -7.51 -2.17 7.01
N ARG A 718 -7.20 -1.91 8.29
CA ARG A 718 -8.11 -1.24 9.24
C ARG A 718 -7.88 0.26 9.33
N SER A 719 -6.77 0.77 8.80
CA SER A 719 -6.49 2.20 8.82
C SER A 719 -7.50 2.98 7.99
N TRP A 720 -7.95 4.12 8.53
CA TRP A 720 -8.71 5.12 7.77
C TRP A 720 -7.94 5.68 6.55
N ARG A 721 -6.62 5.42 6.45
CA ARG A 721 -5.73 5.83 5.35
C ARG A 721 -5.27 4.66 4.47
N VAL A 722 -5.98 3.53 4.47
CA VAL A 722 -5.65 2.34 3.65
C VAL A 722 -5.51 2.66 2.15
N ASP A 723 -6.32 3.60 1.63
CA ASP A 723 -6.26 4.01 0.22
C ASP A 723 -4.96 4.77 -0.13
N SER A 724 -4.22 5.24 0.89
CA SER A 724 -2.92 5.90 0.75
C SER A 724 -1.74 4.95 0.97
N GLY A 725 -1.97 3.64 1.08
CA GLY A 725 -0.95 2.61 1.21
C GLY A 725 -1.06 1.83 2.52
N ALA A 726 0.08 1.53 3.14
CA ALA A 726 0.19 0.62 4.28
C ALA A 726 0.76 1.36 5.50
N PRO A 727 -0.03 2.12 6.28
CA PRO A 727 0.51 3.14 7.18
C PRO A 727 0.96 2.69 8.58
N LEU A 728 0.63 1.45 8.98
CA LEU A 728 0.74 0.98 10.38
C LEU A 728 1.88 -0.02 10.60
N LEU A 729 1.99 -0.55 11.82
CA LEU A 729 3.08 -1.43 12.23
C LEU A 729 2.90 -2.90 11.81
N PHE A 730 1.67 -3.35 11.61
CA PHE A 730 1.32 -4.74 11.31
C PHE A 730 0.46 -4.85 10.05
N ASP A 731 0.62 -5.95 9.32
CA ASP A 731 -0.21 -6.28 8.16
C ASP A 731 -1.58 -6.87 8.60
N ASP A 732 -2.47 -7.12 7.65
CA ASP A 732 -3.81 -7.66 7.93
C ASP A 732 -3.83 -9.12 8.38
N ARG A 733 -2.66 -9.78 8.39
CA ARG A 733 -2.45 -11.10 9.00
C ARG A 733 -1.78 -10.97 10.37
N PHE A 734 -1.76 -9.77 10.94
CA PHE A 734 -1.16 -9.44 12.23
C PHE A 734 0.35 -9.70 12.29
N GLN A 735 1.04 -9.75 11.14
CA GLN A 735 2.48 -9.95 11.07
C GLN A 735 3.20 -8.60 11.12
N ALA A 736 4.36 -8.56 11.77
CA ALA A 736 5.16 -7.35 11.90
C ALA A 736 5.77 -6.92 10.58
N LYS A 737 5.58 -5.65 10.25
CA LYS A 737 6.21 -5.00 9.08
C LYS A 737 7.57 -4.43 9.46
N PRO A 738 8.42 -4.03 8.48
CA PRO A 738 9.62 -3.25 8.78
C PRO A 738 9.36 -2.02 9.67
N ALA A 739 8.17 -1.41 9.59
CA ALA A 739 7.70 -0.36 10.49
C ALA A 739 7.80 -0.74 11.98
N TYR A 740 7.31 -1.92 12.37
CA TYR A 740 7.44 -2.43 13.74
C TYR A 740 8.92 -2.56 14.15
N PHE A 741 9.76 -3.17 13.31
CA PHE A 741 11.18 -3.35 13.62
C PHE A 741 11.90 -2.01 13.77
N GLY A 742 11.56 -1.02 12.95
CA GLY A 742 12.06 0.35 13.08
C GLY A 742 11.65 0.98 14.40
N ALA A 743 10.34 0.97 14.71
CA ALA A 743 9.81 1.49 15.97
C ALA A 743 10.44 0.82 17.20
N ALA A 744 10.65 -0.50 17.17
CA ALA A 744 11.28 -1.28 18.23
C ALA A 744 12.82 -1.08 18.33
N GLY A 745 13.46 -0.41 17.36
CA GLY A 745 14.91 -0.26 17.31
C GLY A 745 15.66 -1.56 16.95
N ALA A 746 15.01 -2.47 16.24
CA ALA A 746 15.56 -3.74 15.77
C ALA A 746 16.27 -3.60 14.41
N GLU A 747 16.88 -4.69 13.94
CA GLU A 747 17.55 -4.72 12.63
C GLU A 747 16.53 -4.60 11.49
N LEU A 748 16.77 -3.66 10.58
CA LEU A 748 15.95 -3.44 9.39
C LEU A 748 16.61 -4.09 8.16
N PRO A 749 15.82 -4.56 7.19
CA PRO A 749 16.35 -4.94 5.88
C PRO A 749 17.15 -3.79 5.24
N ALA A 750 18.07 -4.13 4.33
CA ALA A 750 18.74 -3.12 3.51
C ALA A 750 17.71 -2.36 2.66
N ARG A 751 17.85 -1.04 2.55
CA ARG A 751 16.95 -0.23 1.70
C ARG A 751 17.02 -0.72 0.26
N LEU A 752 15.85 -0.95 -0.33
CA LEU A 752 15.68 -1.20 -1.76
C LEU A 752 15.47 0.14 -2.45
N ARG A 753 16.17 0.38 -3.56
CA ARG A 753 16.02 1.65 -4.29
C ARG A 753 14.78 1.62 -5.17
N THR A 754 14.15 2.77 -5.37
CA THR A 754 12.98 2.91 -6.26
C THR A 754 13.19 4.00 -7.29
N ALA A 755 12.49 3.90 -8.42
CA ALA A 755 12.50 4.92 -9.47
C ALA A 755 11.15 4.97 -10.22
N ASN A 756 10.65 6.19 -10.47
CA ASN A 756 9.57 6.40 -11.44
C ASN A 756 10.15 6.39 -12.85
N VAL A 757 9.48 5.69 -13.76
CA VAL A 757 9.87 5.62 -15.17
C VAL A 757 8.74 6.21 -16.01
N PHE A 758 8.98 7.39 -16.57
CA PHE A 758 8.02 8.05 -17.45
C PHE A 758 7.94 7.33 -18.80
N ALA A 759 6.72 7.25 -19.35
CA ALA A 759 6.50 6.70 -20.67
C ALA A 759 7.28 7.51 -21.72
N GLY A 760 7.80 6.81 -22.72
CA GLY A 760 8.57 7.40 -23.80
C GLY A 760 9.42 6.37 -24.52
N ASP A 761 9.75 6.65 -25.78
CA ASP A 761 10.60 5.80 -26.60
C ASP A 761 11.75 6.64 -27.17
N VAL A 762 12.97 6.12 -27.03
CA VAL A 762 14.17 6.71 -27.64
C VAL A 762 14.71 5.68 -28.63
N PRO A 763 14.63 5.96 -29.95
CA PRO A 763 15.14 5.05 -30.96
C PRO A 763 16.63 4.77 -30.77
N LEU A 764 17.05 3.52 -31.00
CA LEU A 764 18.47 3.13 -31.02
C LEU A 764 19.15 3.55 -32.34
N ASP A 765 19.19 4.85 -32.61
CA ASP A 765 19.85 5.44 -33.77
C ASP A 765 21.06 6.31 -33.36
N GLY A 766 21.76 6.89 -34.34
CA GLY A 766 23.01 7.62 -34.08
C GLY A 766 22.94 8.73 -33.00
N PRO A 767 21.82 9.45 -32.86
CA PRO A 767 21.61 10.43 -31.80
C PRO A 767 21.20 9.90 -30.42
N ALA A 768 20.92 8.60 -30.23
CA ALA A 768 20.26 8.08 -29.01
C ALA A 768 20.93 8.51 -27.70
N THR A 769 22.26 8.43 -27.60
CA THR A 769 23.06 8.83 -26.42
C THR A 769 23.10 10.33 -26.19
N SER A 770 22.76 11.14 -27.20
CA SER A 770 22.71 12.60 -27.16
C SER A 770 21.28 13.16 -27.25
N SER A 771 20.27 12.32 -27.05
CA SER A 771 18.88 12.73 -27.16
C SER A 771 18.56 13.79 -26.09
N PRO A 772 17.92 14.93 -26.46
CA PRO A 772 17.58 15.99 -25.50
C PRO A 772 16.54 15.56 -24.46
N VAL A 773 15.94 14.36 -24.61
CA VAL A 773 15.03 13.79 -23.61
C VAL A 773 15.73 13.46 -22.30
N TRP A 774 17.05 13.20 -22.35
CA TRP A 774 17.85 12.85 -21.16
C TRP A 774 18.15 14.09 -20.30
N ASP A 775 18.13 15.30 -20.87
CA ASP A 775 18.34 16.54 -20.13
C ASP A 775 17.15 16.92 -19.23
N ARG A 776 15.98 16.33 -19.48
CA ARG A 776 14.72 16.69 -18.81
C ARG A 776 14.57 16.14 -17.40
N LEU A 777 15.33 15.12 -17.02
CA LEU A 777 15.25 14.48 -15.71
C LEU A 777 16.66 14.29 -15.14
N PRO A 778 16.82 14.29 -13.80
CA PRO A 778 18.08 13.96 -13.17
C PRO A 778 18.44 12.48 -13.37
N LEU A 779 19.73 12.16 -13.27
CA LEU A 779 20.23 10.79 -13.27
C LEU A 779 20.09 10.13 -11.90
N HIS A 780 19.79 8.84 -11.88
CA HIS A 780 19.96 8.01 -10.69
C HIS A 780 21.44 7.65 -10.52
N ALA A 781 22.15 8.43 -9.70
CA ALA A 781 23.58 8.28 -9.49
C ALA A 781 23.97 7.14 -8.53
N PHE A 782 25.13 6.53 -8.78
CA PHE A 782 25.81 5.59 -7.89
C PHE A 782 27.33 5.55 -8.17
N ALA A 783 28.11 4.96 -7.27
CA ALA A 783 29.56 4.92 -7.40
C ALA A 783 30.01 4.01 -8.55
N ALA A 784 30.97 4.45 -9.36
CA ALA A 784 31.66 3.61 -10.33
C ALA A 784 32.86 2.88 -9.68
N PRO A 785 33.31 1.72 -10.21
CA PRO A 785 34.35 0.89 -9.58
C PRO A 785 35.70 1.59 -9.31
N ASP A 786 36.08 2.60 -10.11
CA ASP A 786 37.35 3.35 -9.96
C ASP A 786 37.22 4.68 -9.17
N GLY A 787 36.12 4.88 -8.45
CA GLY A 787 35.86 6.11 -7.69
C GLY A 787 35.35 7.28 -8.53
N GLY A 788 34.98 7.02 -9.80
CA GLY A 788 34.14 7.89 -10.61
C GLY A 788 32.65 7.78 -10.27
N GLU A 789 31.80 8.45 -11.04
CA GLU A 789 30.35 8.40 -10.91
C GLU A 789 29.72 7.66 -12.09
N ALA A 790 28.70 6.84 -11.81
CA ALA A 790 27.82 6.27 -12.82
C ALA A 790 26.40 6.79 -12.57
N GLY A 791 25.62 6.94 -13.64
CA GLY A 791 24.24 7.39 -13.54
C GLY A 791 23.39 6.79 -14.63
N PHE A 792 22.09 6.66 -14.37
CA PHE A 792 21.16 6.17 -15.40
C PHE A 792 19.82 6.90 -15.38
N GLN A 793 19.12 6.80 -16.50
CA GLN A 793 17.73 7.21 -16.70
C GLN A 793 17.01 6.15 -17.53
N LEU A 794 15.69 6.08 -17.37
CA LEU A 794 14.84 5.08 -18.01
C LEU A 794 13.65 5.73 -18.71
N ARG A 795 13.18 5.13 -19.81
CA ARG A 795 11.88 5.39 -20.44
C ARG A 795 11.21 4.06 -20.77
N TRP A 796 9.88 3.99 -20.76
CA TRP A 796 9.19 2.75 -21.10
C TRP A 796 8.23 2.93 -22.28
N ALA A 797 8.15 1.88 -23.09
CA ALA A 797 7.15 1.68 -24.13
C ALA A 797 6.49 0.31 -23.91
N PRO A 798 5.32 0.02 -24.52
CA PRO A 798 4.57 -1.21 -24.23
C PRO A 798 5.32 -2.53 -24.44
N ASP A 799 6.37 -2.53 -25.26
CA ASP A 799 7.15 -3.71 -25.64
C ASP A 799 8.62 -3.68 -25.17
N HIS A 800 9.07 -2.60 -24.53
CA HIS A 800 10.44 -2.52 -24.01
C HIS A 800 10.68 -1.39 -22.98
N LEU A 801 11.71 -1.58 -22.16
CA LEU A 801 12.33 -0.53 -21.35
C LEU A 801 13.57 0.02 -22.07
N THR A 802 13.65 1.34 -22.23
CA THR A 802 14.86 2.02 -22.71
C THR A 802 15.67 2.49 -21.51
N ALA A 803 16.95 2.09 -21.43
CA ALA A 803 17.89 2.55 -20.42
C ALA A 803 19.00 3.40 -21.05
N TYR A 804 19.21 4.61 -20.51
CA TYR A 804 20.42 5.42 -20.71
C TYR A 804 21.31 5.27 -19.49
N VAL A 805 22.57 4.88 -19.69
CA VAL A 805 23.58 4.76 -18.63
C VAL A 805 24.82 5.54 -19.03
N THR A 806 25.31 6.39 -18.15
CA THR A 806 26.57 7.11 -18.30
C THR A 806 27.55 6.67 -17.23
N VAL A 807 28.81 6.45 -17.62
CA VAL A 807 29.86 5.93 -16.74
C VAL A 807 31.11 6.79 -16.86
N ASP A 808 31.54 7.38 -15.75
CA ASP A 808 32.87 7.99 -15.66
C ASP A 808 33.92 6.90 -15.50
N ASP A 809 34.63 6.66 -16.59
CA ASP A 809 35.76 5.75 -16.69
C ASP A 809 36.74 6.26 -17.75
N ALA A 810 37.77 6.95 -17.29
CA ALA A 810 38.80 7.53 -18.14
C ALA A 810 39.74 6.49 -18.78
N ALA A 811 39.75 5.23 -18.32
CA ALA A 811 40.76 4.24 -18.67
C ALA A 811 40.15 2.96 -19.23
N ALA A 812 39.81 2.96 -20.53
CA ALA A 812 39.26 1.78 -21.20
C ALA A 812 40.09 0.50 -20.98
N GLY A 813 39.47 -0.46 -20.29
CA GLY A 813 39.94 -1.80 -19.96
C GLY A 813 39.14 -2.90 -20.66
N ALA A 814 39.68 -4.12 -20.64
CA ALA A 814 38.96 -5.29 -21.13
C ALA A 814 38.01 -5.81 -20.05
N GLY A 815 36.72 -5.91 -20.37
CA GLY A 815 35.67 -6.27 -19.40
C GLY A 815 34.91 -5.07 -18.83
N ASP A 816 35.23 -3.86 -19.27
CA ASP A 816 34.43 -2.67 -18.95
C ASP A 816 33.07 -2.78 -19.62
N GLY A 817 32.00 -2.53 -18.87
CA GLY A 817 30.65 -2.67 -19.40
C GLY A 817 29.56 -2.36 -18.40
N VAL A 818 28.33 -2.36 -18.91
CA VAL A 818 27.10 -2.17 -18.14
C VAL A 818 26.28 -3.44 -18.20
N THR A 819 25.76 -3.89 -17.05
CA THR A 819 24.79 -4.97 -16.96
C THR A 819 23.46 -4.43 -16.45
N LEU A 820 22.39 -4.68 -17.20
CA LEU A 820 21.02 -4.27 -16.91
C LEU A 820 20.23 -5.55 -16.63
N ALA A 821 19.70 -5.69 -15.42
CA ALA A 821 18.80 -6.79 -15.06
C ALA A 821 17.40 -6.23 -14.88
N LEU A 822 16.44 -6.71 -15.66
CA LEU A 822 15.01 -6.37 -15.59
C LEU A 822 14.22 -7.65 -15.37
N ASP A 823 13.60 -7.77 -14.20
CA ASP A 823 12.97 -9.00 -13.72
C ASP A 823 13.94 -10.20 -13.86
N ASP A 824 13.54 -11.27 -14.58
CA ASP A 824 14.37 -12.45 -14.85
C ASP A 824 15.34 -12.28 -16.03
N ALA A 825 15.28 -11.15 -16.75
CA ALA A 825 16.09 -10.89 -17.94
C ALA A 825 17.35 -10.09 -17.60
N GLU A 826 18.47 -10.43 -18.24
CA GLU A 826 19.74 -9.71 -18.06
C GLU A 826 20.36 -9.39 -19.43
N LEU A 827 20.80 -8.14 -19.61
CA LEU A 827 21.52 -7.64 -20.77
C LEU A 827 22.87 -7.07 -20.31
N THR A 828 23.97 -7.61 -20.85
CA THR A 828 25.31 -7.05 -20.65
C THR A 828 25.80 -6.38 -21.92
N VAL A 829 26.25 -5.13 -21.80
CA VAL A 829 26.75 -4.28 -22.88
C VAL A 829 28.21 -3.92 -22.59
N ASP A 830 29.13 -4.48 -23.37
CA ASP A 830 30.55 -4.12 -23.30
C ASP A 830 30.78 -2.67 -23.76
N ARG A 831 31.72 -1.96 -23.14
CA ARG A 831 32.16 -0.61 -23.56
C ARG A 831 32.60 -0.56 -25.03
N ALA A 832 33.17 -1.67 -25.54
CA ALA A 832 33.54 -1.80 -26.95
C ALA A 832 32.32 -1.90 -27.90
N GLY A 833 31.11 -2.00 -27.36
CA GLY A 833 29.86 -2.21 -28.08
C GLY A 833 29.65 -3.65 -28.53
N GLY A 834 28.60 -3.87 -29.33
CA GLY A 834 28.35 -5.16 -30.01
C GLY A 834 27.22 -6.01 -29.44
N ALA A 835 26.55 -5.56 -28.37
CA ALA A 835 25.30 -6.16 -27.91
C ALA A 835 24.14 -5.78 -28.86
N GLU A 836 23.32 -6.76 -29.24
CA GLU A 836 22.09 -6.53 -30.01
C GLU A 836 21.08 -5.77 -29.12
N GLY A 837 20.50 -4.68 -29.63
CA GLY A 837 19.60 -3.81 -28.84
C GLY A 837 20.31 -2.78 -27.96
N ALA A 838 21.59 -2.47 -28.20
CA ALA A 838 22.29 -1.39 -27.49
C ALA A 838 23.20 -0.56 -28.40
N LEU A 839 23.38 0.72 -28.05
CA LEU A 839 24.29 1.68 -28.66
C LEU A 839 25.27 2.19 -27.59
N VAL A 840 26.57 2.22 -27.92
CA VAL A 840 27.61 2.76 -27.04
C VAL A 840 28.30 3.93 -27.73
N THR A 841 28.49 5.04 -27.00
CA THR A 841 29.20 6.23 -27.47
C THR A 841 30.32 6.58 -26.49
N GLU A 842 31.56 6.66 -26.98
CA GLU A 842 32.70 7.12 -26.20
C GLU A 842 32.66 8.64 -26.01
N ARG A 843 32.98 9.10 -24.79
CA ARG A 843 33.10 10.52 -24.46
C ARG A 843 34.42 10.80 -23.73
N GLU A 844 34.76 12.07 -23.58
CA GLU A 844 35.91 12.44 -22.76
C GLU A 844 35.64 12.03 -21.30
N GLY A 845 36.55 11.22 -20.73
CA GLY A 845 36.46 10.75 -19.35
C GLY A 845 35.50 9.57 -19.09
N GLY A 846 34.87 8.99 -20.10
CA GLY A 846 33.88 7.93 -19.90
C GLY A 846 33.20 7.43 -21.16
N TYR A 847 32.05 6.77 -20.99
CA TYR A 847 31.21 6.29 -22.09
C TYR A 847 29.72 6.31 -21.71
N ASP A 848 28.88 6.38 -22.73
CA ASP A 848 27.42 6.37 -22.60
C ASP A 848 26.82 5.17 -23.34
N VAL A 849 25.79 4.57 -22.76
CA VAL A 849 25.06 3.41 -23.28
C VAL A 849 23.58 3.76 -23.38
N VAL A 850 22.95 3.48 -24.51
CA VAL A 850 21.48 3.38 -24.62
C VAL A 850 21.12 1.96 -25.01
N ALA A 851 20.23 1.31 -24.26
CA ALA A 851 19.82 -0.07 -24.52
C ALA A 851 18.30 -0.23 -24.43
N HIS A 852 17.74 -1.10 -25.27
CA HIS A 852 16.35 -1.56 -25.20
C HIS A 852 16.32 -2.94 -24.56
N LEU A 853 15.61 -3.08 -23.44
CA LEU A 853 15.30 -4.35 -22.79
C LEU A 853 13.86 -4.75 -23.16
N PRO A 854 13.66 -5.82 -23.95
CA PRO A 854 12.32 -6.29 -24.29
C PRO A 854 11.53 -6.69 -23.04
N ALA A 855 10.33 -6.15 -22.87
CA ALA A 855 9.43 -6.48 -21.77
C ALA A 855 7.99 -6.05 -22.12
N THR A 856 6.98 -6.76 -21.63
CA THR A 856 5.58 -6.33 -21.78
C THR A 856 5.24 -5.40 -20.63
N LEU A 857 5.09 -4.11 -20.92
CA LEU A 857 4.97 -3.06 -19.91
C LEU A 857 3.66 -2.28 -20.06
N GLU A 858 3.10 -1.83 -18.95
CA GLU A 858 1.89 -0.99 -18.92
C GLU A 858 1.98 0.10 -17.86
N GLN A 859 1.27 1.20 -18.08
CA GLN A 859 1.24 2.32 -17.14
C GLN A 859 0.63 1.86 -15.80
N GLY A 860 1.29 2.22 -14.70
CA GLY A 860 0.89 1.85 -13.34
C GLY A 860 1.51 0.55 -12.84
N ALA A 861 2.09 -0.28 -13.71
CA ALA A 861 2.78 -1.50 -13.31
C ALA A 861 4.12 -1.22 -12.62
N THR A 862 4.61 -2.22 -11.90
CA THR A 862 5.96 -2.24 -11.31
C THR A 862 6.83 -3.29 -11.98
N ALA A 863 8.14 -3.07 -12.02
CA ALA A 863 9.13 -4.04 -12.51
C ALA A 863 10.40 -3.96 -11.65
N ASP A 864 11.13 -5.06 -11.52
CA ASP A 864 12.36 -5.09 -10.74
C ASP A 864 13.57 -4.78 -11.63
N LEU A 865 14.48 -3.91 -11.17
CA LEU A 865 15.66 -3.48 -11.92
C LEU A 865 16.92 -3.43 -11.08
N ASP A 866 18.03 -3.88 -11.67
CA ASP A 866 19.37 -3.48 -11.24
C ASP A 866 20.24 -3.00 -12.41
N VAL A 867 21.08 -2.00 -12.14
CA VAL A 867 22.04 -1.43 -13.09
C VAL A 867 23.43 -1.57 -12.47
N ARG A 868 24.30 -2.34 -13.14
CA ARG A 868 25.66 -2.64 -12.68
C ARG A 868 26.68 -2.13 -13.67
N VAL A 869 27.78 -1.60 -13.16
CA VAL A 869 28.94 -1.16 -13.93
C VAL A 869 30.13 -2.02 -13.51
N THR A 870 30.81 -2.59 -14.49
CA THR A 870 32.06 -3.31 -14.28
C THR A 870 33.20 -2.53 -14.92
N SER A 871 34.30 -2.35 -14.19
CA SER A 871 35.56 -1.81 -14.71
C SER A 871 36.72 -2.42 -13.93
N GLY A 872 37.81 -2.79 -14.62
CA GLY A 872 38.99 -3.39 -13.98
C GLY A 872 38.77 -4.73 -13.26
N GLY A 873 37.61 -5.39 -13.46
CA GLY A 873 37.21 -6.62 -12.76
C GLY A 873 36.47 -6.37 -11.43
N GLU A 874 36.21 -5.12 -11.07
CA GLU A 874 35.35 -4.72 -9.97
C GLU A 874 33.96 -4.31 -10.50
N THR A 875 32.91 -4.67 -9.78
CA THR A 875 31.51 -4.37 -10.15
C THR A 875 30.85 -3.58 -9.04
N THR A 876 30.26 -2.44 -9.39
CA THR A 876 29.36 -1.66 -8.53
C THR A 876 27.97 -1.63 -9.15
N GLY A 877 26.95 -1.35 -8.36
CA GLY A 877 25.57 -1.31 -8.85
C GLY A 877 24.75 -0.24 -8.17
N TRP A 878 23.60 0.05 -8.78
CA TRP A 878 22.57 0.89 -8.20
C TRP A 878 22.08 0.27 -6.88
N ASN A 879 21.89 -1.05 -6.83
CA ASN A 879 21.52 -1.78 -5.62
C ASN A 879 22.70 -2.50 -4.96
N SER A 880 22.48 -2.95 -3.71
CA SER A 880 23.41 -3.84 -3.03
C SER A 880 23.49 -5.19 -3.77
N PRO A 881 24.63 -5.90 -3.74
CA PRO A 881 24.77 -7.18 -4.44
C PRO A 881 23.66 -8.18 -4.10
N GLY A 882 22.92 -8.63 -5.11
CA GLY A 882 21.81 -9.58 -4.96
C GLY A 882 20.45 -8.96 -4.63
N ALA A 883 20.35 -7.63 -4.51
CA ALA A 883 19.08 -6.92 -4.38
C ALA A 883 18.65 -6.32 -5.73
N LEU A 884 17.36 -6.32 -6.00
CA LEU A 884 16.75 -5.59 -7.11
C LEU A 884 16.01 -4.37 -6.57
N GLY A 885 16.09 -3.25 -7.28
CA GLY A 885 15.28 -2.07 -7.00
C GLY A 885 13.93 -2.18 -7.71
N THR A 886 12.95 -1.37 -7.30
CA THR A 886 11.61 -1.41 -7.89
C THR A 886 11.34 -0.18 -8.75
N LEU A 887 10.94 -0.40 -10.00
CA LEU A 887 10.46 0.62 -10.92
C LEU A 887 8.95 0.78 -10.77
N THR A 888 8.45 2.00 -10.94
CA THR A 888 7.03 2.28 -11.15
C THR A 888 6.85 2.97 -12.49
N LEU A 889 6.05 2.37 -13.37
CA LEU A 889 5.82 2.88 -14.71
C LEU A 889 4.72 3.94 -14.68
N VAL A 890 5.04 5.17 -15.10
CA VAL A 890 4.11 6.31 -15.05
C VAL A 890 3.87 6.85 -16.45
N GLU A 891 2.89 7.75 -16.61
CA GLU A 891 2.57 8.42 -17.88
C GLU A 891 3.77 9.10 -18.54
N GLU A 892 3.55 9.64 -19.73
CA GLU A 892 4.51 10.51 -20.40
C GLU A 892 4.79 11.76 -19.56
N LEU A 893 6.07 12.14 -19.48
CA LEU A 893 6.50 13.32 -18.74
C LEU A 893 5.89 14.60 -19.35
N SER A 894 5.05 15.29 -18.57
CA SER A 894 4.56 16.61 -18.94
C SER A 894 5.74 17.60 -19.07
N TYR A 895 5.83 18.27 -20.21
CA TYR A 895 6.95 19.16 -20.55
C TYR A 895 6.45 20.45 -21.21
N VAL A 896 7.04 21.58 -20.85
CA VAL A 896 6.75 22.89 -21.44
C VAL A 896 8.03 23.71 -21.64
N GLU A 897 8.13 24.40 -22.78
CA GLU A 897 9.16 25.42 -22.99
C GLU A 897 8.64 26.77 -22.50
N VAL A 898 9.38 27.39 -21.58
CA VAL A 898 9.08 28.70 -21.02
C VAL A 898 9.91 29.73 -21.75
N ALA A 899 9.26 30.58 -22.54
CA ALA A 899 9.93 31.55 -23.40
C ALA A 899 10.45 32.76 -22.63
N GLN A 900 11.62 33.28 -23.02
CA GLN A 900 12.12 34.54 -22.45
C GLN A 900 11.27 35.72 -22.94
N ALA A 901 10.73 36.48 -22.00
CA ALA A 901 9.97 37.69 -22.28
C ALA A 901 10.89 38.85 -22.68
N GLY A 902 10.48 39.65 -23.67
CA GLY A 902 11.21 40.87 -24.06
C GLY A 902 11.11 42.00 -23.03
N GLU A 903 10.02 42.02 -22.26
CA GLU A 903 9.78 42.90 -21.12
C GLU A 903 9.06 42.07 -20.04
N ALA A 904 9.34 42.32 -18.76
CA ALA A 904 8.70 41.61 -17.66
C ALA A 904 7.19 41.87 -17.63
N PRO A 905 6.32 40.84 -17.56
CA PRO A 905 4.88 41.01 -17.34
C PRO A 905 4.59 41.79 -16.04
N VAL A 906 3.56 42.63 -16.07
CA VAL A 906 3.09 43.37 -14.90
C VAL A 906 2.03 42.54 -14.19
N VAL A 907 2.33 42.05 -12.99
CA VAL A 907 1.38 41.25 -12.20
C VAL A 907 0.25 42.13 -11.64
N ASP A 908 -0.80 42.32 -12.41
CA ASP A 908 -1.97 43.14 -12.05
C ASP A 908 -3.32 42.46 -12.36
N GLY A 909 -3.30 41.26 -12.95
CA GLY A 909 -4.48 40.46 -13.26
C GLY A 909 -5.10 40.79 -14.63
N ALA A 910 -4.49 41.70 -15.39
CA ALA A 910 -4.79 41.92 -16.80
C ALA A 910 -3.85 41.09 -17.71
N VAL A 911 -4.18 40.99 -18.99
CA VAL A 911 -3.32 40.31 -19.97
C VAL A 911 -2.55 41.36 -20.74
N ASP A 912 -1.24 41.42 -20.49
CA ASP A 912 -0.29 42.22 -21.23
C ASP A 912 -0.02 41.68 -22.65
N ASP A 913 0.37 42.57 -23.58
CA ASP A 913 0.76 42.21 -24.96
C ASP A 913 1.93 41.20 -25.00
N VAL A 914 2.80 41.18 -23.98
CA VAL A 914 3.96 40.26 -23.92
C VAL A 914 3.54 38.80 -23.85
N TRP A 915 2.34 38.49 -23.33
CA TRP A 915 1.78 37.14 -23.29
C TRP A 915 1.49 36.55 -24.68
N GLU A 916 1.51 37.36 -25.75
CA GLU A 916 1.47 36.87 -27.14
C GLU A 916 2.78 36.19 -27.57
N THR A 917 3.87 36.40 -26.82
CA THR A 917 5.20 35.79 -27.07
C THR A 917 5.41 34.50 -26.29
N ALA A 918 4.49 34.14 -25.40
CA ALA A 918 4.55 32.90 -24.65
C ALA A 918 4.56 31.69 -25.59
N GLY A 919 5.21 30.61 -25.13
CA GLY A 919 5.13 29.32 -25.79
C GLY A 919 3.70 28.76 -25.80
N PRO A 920 3.51 27.53 -26.32
CA PRO A 920 2.22 26.85 -26.27
C PRO A 920 1.65 26.82 -24.84
N ALA A 921 0.38 27.19 -24.70
CA ALA A 921 -0.32 27.07 -23.42
C ALA A 921 -0.52 25.59 -23.07
N VAL A 922 -0.53 25.29 -21.77
CA VAL A 922 -0.88 23.97 -21.22
C VAL A 922 -2.23 24.04 -20.53
N THR A 923 -2.90 22.89 -20.36
CA THR A 923 -4.21 22.81 -19.71
C THR A 923 -4.20 21.84 -18.55
N THR A 924 -4.97 22.13 -17.50
CA THR A 924 -5.11 21.27 -16.32
C THR A 924 -6.22 20.24 -16.56
N GLU A 925 -6.05 19.36 -17.54
CA GLU A 925 -7.12 18.45 -17.97
C GLU A 925 -7.17 17.14 -17.16
N LYS A 926 -6.08 16.77 -16.48
CA LYS A 926 -6.00 15.49 -15.75
C LYS A 926 -6.97 15.51 -14.56
N GLU A 927 -7.89 14.54 -14.53
CA GLU A 927 -8.80 14.29 -13.40
C GLU A 927 -8.02 13.67 -12.26
N VAL A 928 -7.98 14.34 -11.11
CA VAL A 928 -7.31 13.86 -9.90
C VAL A 928 -8.35 13.48 -8.85
N GLU A 929 -9.32 14.38 -8.60
CA GLU A 929 -10.39 14.18 -7.64
C GLU A 929 -11.70 14.69 -8.28
N GLY A 930 -12.80 14.00 -8.00
CA GLY A 930 -14.11 14.33 -8.55
C GLY A 930 -14.22 14.09 -10.06
N SER A 931 -15.36 14.46 -10.62
CA SER A 931 -15.63 14.39 -12.07
C SER A 931 -16.11 15.75 -12.54
N GLY A 932 -15.65 16.23 -13.70
CA GLY A 932 -15.85 17.64 -14.08
C GLY A 932 -15.03 18.62 -13.23
N GLY A 933 -15.53 19.85 -13.06
CA GLY A 933 -14.87 20.91 -12.29
C GLY A 933 -14.07 21.90 -13.14
N ALA A 934 -13.51 22.90 -12.47
CA ALA A 934 -12.77 24.00 -13.05
C ALA A 934 -11.47 23.57 -13.75
N VAL A 935 -11.19 24.12 -14.93
CA VAL A 935 -9.97 23.83 -15.72
C VAL A 935 -9.26 25.13 -16.07
N ALA A 936 -7.94 25.17 -15.91
CA ALA A 936 -7.11 26.29 -16.30
C ALA A 936 -6.46 26.08 -17.68
N THR A 937 -6.40 27.17 -18.46
CA THR A 937 -5.43 27.33 -19.55
C THR A 937 -4.27 28.18 -19.04
N VAL A 938 -3.07 27.63 -19.02
CA VAL A 938 -1.88 28.23 -18.40
C VAL A 938 -0.85 28.60 -19.46
N ARG A 939 -0.36 29.83 -19.41
CA ARG A 939 0.79 30.32 -20.19
C ARG A 939 1.93 30.67 -19.26
N THR A 940 3.15 30.45 -19.73
CA THR A 940 4.36 30.72 -18.96
C THR A 940 5.35 31.56 -19.74
N LEU A 941 6.04 32.43 -19.02
CA LEU A 941 7.14 33.27 -19.51
C LEU A 941 8.23 33.32 -18.45
N TRP A 942 9.45 33.70 -18.81
CA TRP A 942 10.48 34.05 -17.84
C TRP A 942 11.21 35.33 -18.21
N ALA A 943 11.68 36.05 -17.20
CA ALA A 943 12.60 37.17 -17.35
C ALA A 943 13.53 37.21 -16.14
N ASP A 944 14.82 37.48 -16.38
CA ASP A 944 15.87 37.38 -15.37
C ASP A 944 15.83 36.02 -14.65
N ASP A 945 15.54 35.99 -13.34
CA ASP A 945 15.41 34.78 -12.53
C ASP A 945 13.95 34.52 -12.10
N THR A 946 12.97 35.10 -12.79
CA THR A 946 11.55 35.03 -12.42
C THR A 946 10.72 34.25 -13.44
N LEU A 947 9.96 33.28 -12.95
CA LEU A 947 8.90 32.60 -13.69
C LEU A 947 7.61 33.42 -13.59
N TYR A 948 6.98 33.67 -14.73
CA TYR A 948 5.67 34.28 -14.83
C TYR A 948 4.66 33.24 -15.29
N VAL A 949 3.49 33.21 -14.63
CA VAL A 949 2.38 32.31 -14.94
C VAL A 949 1.11 33.14 -15.12
N LEU A 950 0.41 32.91 -16.23
CA LEU A 950 -0.92 33.44 -16.50
C LEU A 950 -1.87 32.27 -16.69
N ALA A 951 -2.87 32.16 -15.81
CA ALA A 951 -3.87 31.10 -15.86
C ALA A 951 -5.27 31.68 -16.03
N ASP A 952 -5.97 31.23 -17.07
CA ASP A 952 -7.40 31.46 -17.27
C ASP A 952 -8.16 30.24 -16.76
N VAL A 953 -8.79 30.36 -15.59
CA VAL A 953 -9.59 29.29 -14.97
C VAL A 953 -11.04 29.41 -15.43
N ALA A 954 -11.53 28.38 -16.12
CA ALA A 954 -12.92 28.26 -16.53
C ALA A 954 -13.70 27.56 -15.42
N ASP A 955 -14.55 28.31 -14.74
CA ASP A 955 -15.34 27.89 -13.59
C ASP A 955 -16.68 28.66 -13.55
N PRO A 956 -17.83 27.99 -13.76
CA PRO A 956 -19.13 28.63 -13.71
C PRO A 956 -19.59 29.01 -12.29
N VAL A 957 -18.99 28.46 -11.22
CA VAL A 957 -19.41 28.64 -9.82
C VAL A 957 -18.18 28.86 -8.93
N VAL A 958 -17.73 30.12 -8.86
CA VAL A 958 -16.63 30.50 -7.96
C VAL A 958 -17.09 30.54 -6.50
N ASP A 959 -16.58 29.63 -5.69
CA ASP A 959 -16.74 29.45 -4.25
C ASP A 959 -15.39 29.44 -3.49
N VAL A 960 -15.26 30.37 -2.54
CA VAL A 960 -14.13 30.44 -1.61
C VAL A 960 -14.59 30.45 -0.15
N SER A 961 -15.79 29.94 0.11
CA SER A 961 -16.40 29.93 1.45
C SER A 961 -15.85 28.84 2.38
N GLY A 962 -15.12 27.86 1.84
CA GLY A 962 -14.48 26.81 2.61
C GLY A 962 -13.47 27.37 3.63
N SER A 963 -13.39 26.75 4.80
CA SER A 963 -12.53 27.22 5.90
C SER A 963 -11.05 27.12 5.59
N ASP A 964 -10.65 26.09 4.84
CA ASP A 964 -9.25 25.79 4.57
C ASP A 964 -8.87 26.17 3.13
N PRO A 965 -7.65 26.68 2.86
CA PRO A 965 -7.39 27.27 1.56
C PRO A 965 -7.30 26.29 0.38
N TRP A 966 -7.06 24.99 0.63
CA TRP A 966 -7.03 23.96 -0.43
C TRP A 966 -8.41 23.41 -0.77
N ILE A 967 -9.47 23.80 -0.05
CA ILE A 967 -10.87 23.47 -0.40
C ILE A 967 -11.60 24.64 -1.05
N GLN A 968 -10.91 25.75 -1.30
CA GLN A 968 -11.44 26.92 -2.01
C GLN A 968 -11.05 26.85 -3.48
N ASP A 969 -11.83 27.53 -4.33
CA ASP A 969 -11.43 27.74 -5.72
C ASP A 969 -10.10 28.47 -5.81
N SER A 970 -9.12 27.77 -6.36
CA SER A 970 -7.74 28.23 -6.40
C SER A 970 -6.97 27.61 -7.55
N LEU A 971 -6.03 28.40 -8.09
CA LEU A 971 -4.91 27.87 -8.86
C LEU A 971 -3.77 27.54 -7.89
N GLU A 972 -3.19 26.36 -8.04
CA GLU A 972 -1.92 26.02 -7.43
C GLU A 972 -0.80 25.94 -8.45
N VAL A 973 0.37 26.44 -8.08
CA VAL A 973 1.61 26.40 -8.86
C VAL A 973 2.69 25.74 -8.03
N TYR A 974 3.30 24.70 -8.58
CA TYR A 974 4.37 23.96 -7.96
C TYR A 974 5.70 24.28 -8.65
N VAL A 975 6.75 24.52 -7.86
CA VAL A 975 8.08 24.88 -8.38
C VAL A 975 9.18 24.13 -7.61
N ASP A 976 9.94 23.31 -8.33
CA ASP A 976 11.19 22.65 -7.90
C ASP A 976 12.34 23.29 -8.69
N GLY A 977 13.11 24.13 -7.98
CA GLY A 977 14.25 24.86 -8.52
C GLY A 977 15.39 23.91 -8.88
N GLY A 978 15.70 23.78 -10.18
CA GLY A 978 16.74 22.86 -10.65
C GLY A 978 16.25 21.43 -10.92
N ASN A 979 14.94 21.17 -10.79
CA ASN A 979 14.30 19.92 -11.22
C ASN A 979 14.92 18.67 -10.57
N ALA A 980 15.05 18.71 -9.25
CA ALA A 980 15.70 17.67 -8.48
C ALA A 980 14.90 16.35 -8.39
N LYS A 981 13.56 16.39 -8.55
CA LYS A 981 12.67 15.20 -8.53
C LYS A 981 12.90 14.30 -7.31
N ASN A 982 13.13 14.90 -6.16
CA ASN A 982 13.69 14.24 -4.99
C ASN A 982 12.65 13.62 -4.04
N GLY A 983 11.40 13.46 -4.48
CA GLY A 983 10.32 12.99 -3.62
C GLY A 983 9.82 14.13 -2.73
N GLY A 984 9.96 14.00 -1.41
CA GLY A 984 9.52 15.01 -0.44
C GLY A 984 10.17 16.39 -0.64
N TYR A 985 9.54 17.45 -0.14
CA TYR A 985 9.98 18.83 -0.41
C TYR A 985 11.32 19.16 0.25
N ARG A 986 12.17 19.89 -0.49
CA ARG A 986 13.32 20.63 0.02
C ARG A 986 12.91 22.05 0.41
N ALA A 987 13.83 22.79 1.01
CA ALA A 987 13.59 24.17 1.44
C ALA A 987 13.31 25.13 0.27
N ASP A 988 13.75 24.79 -0.93
CA ASP A 988 13.61 25.57 -2.16
C ASP A 988 12.43 25.13 -3.04
N ASP A 989 11.83 23.97 -2.76
CA ASP A 989 10.58 23.50 -3.36
C ASP A 989 9.40 24.29 -2.78
N THR A 990 8.40 24.59 -3.60
CA THR A 990 7.26 25.39 -3.15
C THR A 990 5.97 24.99 -3.85
N GLN A 991 4.92 24.79 -3.05
CA GLN A 991 3.52 24.78 -3.48
C GLN A 991 2.91 26.15 -3.17
N ILE A 992 2.43 26.83 -4.20
CA ILE A 992 1.83 28.16 -4.10
C ILE A 992 0.35 28.03 -4.45
N ARG A 993 -0.55 28.41 -3.54
CA ARG A 993 -1.99 28.46 -3.78
C ARG A 993 -2.46 29.91 -3.89
N VAL A 994 -3.14 30.26 -4.98
CA VAL A 994 -3.76 31.56 -5.20
C VAL A 994 -5.26 31.36 -5.40
N SER A 995 -6.07 31.79 -4.42
CA SER A 995 -7.54 31.69 -4.54
C SER A 995 -8.11 32.63 -5.60
N ALA A 996 -9.36 32.39 -6.01
CA ALA A 996 -10.09 33.28 -6.91
C ALA A 996 -10.24 34.73 -6.38
N GLN A 997 -9.99 34.97 -5.08
CA GLN A 997 -9.95 36.29 -4.45
C GLN A 997 -8.52 36.82 -4.20
N ASN A 998 -7.51 36.20 -4.81
CA ASN A 998 -6.10 36.51 -4.64
C ASN A 998 -5.55 36.29 -3.22
N ALA A 999 -6.16 35.40 -2.43
CA ALA A 999 -5.57 34.99 -1.16
C ALA A 999 -4.44 33.99 -1.46
N VAL A 1000 -3.22 34.29 -0.99
CA VAL A 1000 -2.05 33.45 -1.21
C VAL A 1000 -1.73 32.61 0.03
N SER A 1001 -1.66 31.30 -0.16
CA SER A 1001 -1.29 30.32 0.87
C SER A 1001 -0.27 29.32 0.33
N PHE A 1002 0.35 28.56 1.21
CA PHE A 1002 1.46 27.68 0.88
C PHE A 1002 1.28 26.29 1.50
N GLY A 1003 1.94 25.30 0.90
CA GLY A 1003 2.05 23.94 1.41
C GLY A 1003 3.03 23.80 2.57
N THR A 1004 3.80 22.71 2.54
CA THR A 1004 4.85 22.44 3.53
C THR A 1004 6.06 23.37 3.32
N GLY A 1005 6.78 23.67 4.42
CA GLY A 1005 8.00 24.49 4.42
C GLY A 1005 7.89 25.82 5.15
N ASP A 1006 8.87 26.69 4.95
CA ASP A 1006 8.92 28.04 5.55
C ASP A 1006 8.03 29.00 4.75
N GLU A 1007 6.83 29.25 5.28
CA GLU A 1007 5.85 30.13 4.64
C GLU A 1007 6.37 31.56 4.43
N ALA A 1008 7.17 32.10 5.35
CA ALA A 1008 7.67 33.47 5.22
C ALA A 1008 8.70 33.59 4.10
N ALA A 1009 9.58 32.59 3.98
CA ALA A 1009 10.54 32.50 2.88
C ALA A 1009 9.85 32.32 1.53
N GLN A 1010 8.85 31.43 1.46
CA GLN A 1010 8.08 31.19 0.23
C GLN A 1010 7.27 32.44 -0.17
N ARG A 1011 6.61 33.10 0.78
CA ARG A 1011 5.84 34.33 0.54
C ARG A 1011 6.69 35.48 0.02
N ALA A 1012 7.95 35.58 0.44
CA ALA A 1012 8.86 36.61 -0.03
C ALA A 1012 9.22 36.47 -1.53
N ARG A 1013 9.01 35.28 -2.12
CA ARG A 1013 9.34 34.96 -3.52
C ARG A 1013 8.18 35.15 -4.49
N VAL A 1014 6.99 35.47 -3.99
CA VAL A 1014 5.74 35.40 -4.77
C VAL A 1014 5.03 36.74 -4.83
N THR A 1015 4.60 37.14 -6.03
CA THR A 1015 3.64 38.22 -6.26
C THR A 1015 2.50 37.71 -7.11
N SER A 1016 1.26 37.97 -6.74
CA SER A 1016 0.08 37.49 -7.46
C SER A 1016 -1.02 38.55 -7.60
N ALA A 1017 -1.82 38.39 -8.65
CA ALA A 1017 -3.08 39.09 -8.84
C ALA A 1017 -4.13 38.11 -9.36
N ALA A 1018 -5.38 38.23 -8.87
CA ALA A 1018 -6.51 37.47 -9.39
C ALA A 1018 -7.66 38.41 -9.75
N THR A 1019 -8.31 38.17 -10.89
CA THR A 1019 -9.43 38.97 -11.39
C THR A 1019 -10.56 38.07 -11.90
N PRO A 1020 -11.83 38.30 -11.53
CA PRO A 1020 -12.96 37.56 -12.08
C PRO A 1020 -13.10 37.72 -13.60
N THR A 1021 -13.52 36.67 -14.30
CA THR A 1021 -13.76 36.67 -15.75
C THR A 1021 -15.20 36.24 -16.07
N ASP A 1022 -15.61 36.36 -17.34
CA ASP A 1022 -16.89 35.82 -17.80
C ASP A 1022 -16.82 34.28 -17.81
N GLY A 1023 -17.25 33.65 -16.71
CA GLY A 1023 -17.25 32.19 -16.55
C GLY A 1023 -16.06 31.63 -15.80
N GLY A 1024 -15.46 32.39 -14.88
CA GLY A 1024 -14.43 31.92 -13.95
C GLY A 1024 -13.58 33.05 -13.39
N TYR A 1025 -12.28 32.83 -13.33
CA TYR A 1025 -11.31 33.81 -12.84
C TYR A 1025 -9.95 33.67 -13.54
N ARG A 1026 -9.16 34.72 -13.49
CA ARG A 1026 -7.80 34.78 -14.04
C ARG A 1026 -6.81 35.01 -12.92
N VAL A 1027 -5.71 34.25 -12.93
CA VAL A 1027 -4.59 34.43 -12.02
C VAL A 1027 -3.35 34.81 -12.82
N GLU A 1028 -2.66 35.84 -12.37
CA GLU A 1028 -1.32 36.19 -12.82
C GLU A 1028 -0.35 36.10 -11.63
N LEU A 1029 0.79 35.46 -11.84
CA LEU A 1029 1.73 35.10 -10.79
C LEU A 1029 3.17 35.33 -11.27
N ALA A 1030 4.00 35.91 -10.41
CA ALA A 1030 5.45 35.93 -10.55
C ALA A 1030 6.08 35.16 -9.38
N VAL A 1031 7.03 34.27 -9.71
CA VAL A 1031 7.75 33.42 -8.75
C VAL A 1031 9.26 33.55 -8.98
N ASP A 1032 9.99 33.95 -7.94
CA ASP A 1032 11.46 33.99 -7.95
C ASP A 1032 12.03 32.55 -7.94
N LEU A 1033 12.75 32.19 -9.00
CA LEU A 1033 13.41 30.89 -9.19
C LEU A 1033 14.75 30.80 -8.44
N LEU A 1034 15.11 31.80 -7.64
CA LEU A 1034 16.35 31.88 -6.87
C LEU A 1034 17.58 31.78 -7.79
N GLU A 1035 18.61 31.08 -7.34
CA GLU A 1035 19.85 30.88 -8.10
C GLU A 1035 19.71 29.89 -9.28
N TYR A 1036 18.53 29.30 -9.47
CA TYR A 1036 18.28 28.29 -10.50
C TYR A 1036 17.83 28.87 -11.85
N GLY A 1037 17.55 30.18 -11.92
CA GLY A 1037 17.10 30.85 -13.14
C GLY A 1037 18.13 30.89 -14.27
N GLY A 1038 17.65 31.19 -15.49
CA GLY A 1038 18.48 31.46 -16.66
C GLY A 1038 18.20 30.56 -17.87
N GLN A 1039 18.61 31.03 -19.05
CA GLN A 1039 18.36 30.28 -20.28
C GLN A 1039 19.07 28.91 -20.27
N GLY A 1040 18.31 27.86 -20.58
CA GLY A 1040 18.78 26.48 -20.67
C GLY A 1040 18.59 25.66 -19.40
N THR A 1041 18.11 26.26 -18.31
CA THR A 1041 17.82 25.55 -17.06
C THR A 1041 16.49 24.81 -17.13
N PHE A 1042 16.35 23.78 -16.28
CA PHE A 1042 15.16 22.96 -16.14
C PHE A 1042 14.61 23.09 -14.72
N HIS A 1043 13.29 23.18 -14.61
CA HIS A 1043 12.57 23.33 -13.35
C HIS A 1043 11.44 22.33 -13.27
N GLY A 1044 11.24 21.70 -12.12
CA GLY A 1044 10.04 20.92 -11.90
C GLY A 1044 8.86 21.87 -11.77
N LEU A 1045 7.83 21.70 -12.61
CA LEU A 1045 6.65 22.56 -12.64
C LEU A 1045 5.38 21.73 -12.62
N ASP A 1046 4.36 22.19 -11.89
CA ASP A 1046 3.01 21.66 -12.03
C ASP A 1046 1.95 22.75 -11.80
N PHE A 1047 0.76 22.55 -12.35
CA PHE A 1047 -0.36 23.50 -12.27
C PHE A 1047 -1.65 22.75 -11.93
N GLN A 1048 -2.20 23.05 -10.76
CA GLN A 1048 -3.43 22.42 -10.27
C GLN A 1048 -4.54 23.46 -10.13
N VAL A 1049 -5.79 23.05 -10.34
CA VAL A 1049 -6.98 23.82 -9.99
C VAL A 1049 -7.78 23.02 -8.98
N ASN A 1050 -8.13 23.65 -7.87
CA ASN A 1050 -9.15 23.16 -6.97
C ASN A 1050 -10.49 23.81 -7.35
N ASP A 1051 -11.51 22.98 -7.42
CA ASP A 1051 -12.91 23.35 -7.70
C ASP A 1051 -13.73 23.14 -6.43
N ALA A 1052 -14.55 24.10 -6.04
CA ALA A 1052 -15.31 24.10 -4.80
C ALA A 1052 -16.79 24.40 -5.02
N THR A 1053 -17.65 23.87 -4.15
CA THR A 1053 -19.06 24.20 -4.10
C THR A 1053 -19.60 24.02 -2.68
N ASP A 1054 -20.38 24.99 -2.22
CA ASP A 1054 -20.98 25.04 -0.89
C ASP A 1054 -19.96 24.83 0.25
N GLY A 1055 -18.77 25.40 0.08
CA GLY A 1055 -17.69 25.39 1.09
C GLY A 1055 -16.91 24.08 1.18
N ALA A 1056 -17.07 23.17 0.22
CA ALA A 1056 -16.30 21.93 0.11
C ALA A 1056 -15.64 21.82 -1.27
N ARG A 1057 -14.47 21.16 -1.33
CA ARG A 1057 -13.82 20.83 -2.60
C ARG A 1057 -14.61 19.73 -3.31
N THR A 1058 -14.91 19.95 -4.59
CA THR A 1058 -15.67 19.02 -5.43
C THR A 1058 -14.83 18.35 -6.50
N ALA A 1059 -13.77 19.02 -6.96
CA ALA A 1059 -12.85 18.42 -7.92
C ALA A 1059 -11.43 18.99 -7.82
N VAL A 1060 -10.47 18.21 -8.30
CA VAL A 1060 -9.08 18.62 -8.50
C VAL A 1060 -8.67 18.29 -9.93
N ARG A 1061 -8.09 19.28 -10.60
CA ARG A 1061 -7.63 19.20 -11.98
C ARG A 1061 -6.16 19.55 -12.06
N ASN A 1062 -5.36 18.77 -12.79
CA ASN A 1062 -3.92 18.98 -12.82
C ASN A 1062 -3.32 18.91 -14.24
N TRP A 1063 -2.17 19.56 -14.45
CA TRP A 1063 -1.43 19.50 -15.71
C TRP A 1063 -0.46 18.32 -15.78
N ALA A 1064 0.33 18.09 -14.73
CA ALA A 1064 1.36 17.07 -14.72
C ALA A 1064 1.04 15.89 -13.81
N ASP A 1065 0.89 16.08 -12.49
CA ASP A 1065 0.70 14.96 -11.57
C ASP A 1065 -0.75 14.45 -11.55
N PRO A 1066 -1.05 13.23 -12.03
CA PRO A 1066 -2.41 12.69 -12.01
C PRO A 1066 -2.82 12.10 -10.65
N THR A 1067 -1.95 12.07 -9.63
CA THR A 1067 -2.24 11.37 -8.36
C THR A 1067 -2.74 12.27 -7.25
N GLY A 1068 -2.65 13.60 -7.41
CA GLY A 1068 -2.95 14.55 -6.35
C GLY A 1068 -1.95 14.51 -5.19
N ALA A 1069 -0.77 13.91 -5.40
CA ALA A 1069 0.28 13.84 -4.39
C ALA A 1069 1.33 14.95 -4.57
N GLY A 1070 1.14 15.85 -5.55
CA GLY A 1070 2.05 16.93 -5.86
C GLY A 1070 2.33 17.84 -4.67
N TYR A 1071 1.38 18.03 -3.75
CA TYR A 1071 1.59 18.78 -2.51
C TYR A 1071 2.55 18.12 -1.50
N GLN A 1072 2.89 16.85 -1.72
CA GLN A 1072 3.81 16.08 -0.87
C GLN A 1072 5.09 15.70 -1.60
N SER A 1073 5.05 15.56 -2.93
CA SER A 1073 6.16 14.98 -3.70
C SER A 1073 6.39 15.66 -5.03
N THR A 1074 7.65 16.00 -5.32
CA THR A 1074 8.12 16.55 -6.60
C THR A 1074 8.31 15.48 -7.69
N ALA A 1075 8.24 14.20 -7.30
CA ALA A 1075 8.64 13.07 -8.15
C ALA A 1075 7.80 12.89 -9.44
N ARG A 1076 6.59 13.48 -9.50
CA ARG A 1076 5.69 13.40 -10.66
C ARG A 1076 5.33 14.75 -11.27
N TRP A 1077 5.93 15.85 -10.79
CA TRP A 1077 5.74 17.15 -11.43
C TRP A 1077 6.26 17.12 -12.87
N GLY A 1078 5.71 17.99 -13.71
CA GLY A 1078 6.20 18.21 -15.06
C GLY A 1078 7.55 18.92 -15.06
N VAL A 1079 8.00 19.33 -16.23
CA VAL A 1079 9.28 20.01 -16.41
C VAL A 1079 9.11 21.24 -17.31
N GLY A 1080 9.54 22.39 -16.81
CA GLY A 1080 9.69 23.62 -17.58
C GLY A 1080 11.14 23.84 -17.99
N GLN A 1081 11.43 24.00 -19.27
CA GLN A 1081 12.74 24.46 -19.75
C GLN A 1081 12.69 25.96 -20.04
N LEU A 1082 13.61 26.73 -19.46
CA LEU A 1082 13.75 28.14 -19.81
C LEU A 1082 14.47 28.27 -21.16
N VAL A 1083 13.77 28.75 -22.19
CA VAL A 1083 14.32 28.90 -23.54
C VAL A 1083 14.48 30.38 -23.92
N GLY A 1084 15.28 30.66 -24.96
CA GLY A 1084 15.41 32.02 -25.49
C GLY A 1084 14.08 32.58 -26.02
N PRO A 1085 14.02 33.87 -26.40
CA PRO A 1085 12.78 34.50 -26.83
C PRO A 1085 12.21 33.80 -28.07
N THR A 1086 10.92 33.47 -28.02
CA THR A 1086 10.21 32.91 -29.18
C THR A 1086 10.01 34.01 -30.21
N ALA A 1087 10.28 33.72 -31.49
CA ALA A 1087 9.94 34.67 -32.54
C ALA A 1087 8.41 34.87 -32.56
N PRO A 1088 7.91 36.12 -32.64
CA PRO A 1088 6.47 36.36 -32.63
C PRO A 1088 5.80 35.59 -33.78
N PRO A 1089 4.60 35.03 -33.56
CA PRO A 1089 3.91 34.26 -34.58
C PRO A 1089 3.67 35.12 -35.83
N VAL A 1090 3.99 34.56 -37.00
CA VAL A 1090 3.76 35.25 -38.27
C VAL A 1090 2.24 35.41 -38.48
N PRO A 1091 1.72 36.65 -38.59
CA PRO A 1091 0.29 36.91 -38.60
C PRO A 1091 -0.43 36.26 -39.79
N ALA A 1092 -1.65 35.79 -39.60
CA ALA A 1092 -2.43 35.20 -40.70
C ALA A 1092 -2.70 36.22 -41.82
N TRP A 1093 -2.60 35.78 -43.08
CA TRP A 1093 -2.87 36.65 -44.22
C TRP A 1093 -4.32 37.13 -44.24
N SER A 1094 -4.51 38.43 -44.46
CA SER A 1094 -5.80 39.08 -44.59
C SER A 1094 -5.93 39.79 -45.93
N ALA A 1095 -7.05 39.54 -46.62
CA ALA A 1095 -7.33 40.18 -47.92
C ALA A 1095 -7.49 41.70 -47.82
N SER A 1096 -7.83 42.24 -46.65
CA SER A 1096 -8.08 43.67 -46.44
C SER A 1096 -6.83 44.48 -46.11
N THR A 1097 -5.76 43.82 -45.66
CA THR A 1097 -4.50 44.41 -45.20
C THR A 1097 -3.57 44.73 -46.38
N VAL A 1098 -2.85 45.85 -46.27
CA VAL A 1098 -1.78 46.20 -47.21
C VAL A 1098 -0.47 45.67 -46.67
N TYR A 1099 0.26 44.94 -47.50
CA TYR A 1099 1.59 44.41 -47.19
C TYR A 1099 2.64 45.06 -48.09
N THR A 1100 3.83 45.26 -47.56
CA THR A 1100 5.00 45.83 -48.23
C THR A 1100 6.16 44.84 -48.23
N ALA A 1101 7.23 45.16 -48.97
CA ALA A 1101 8.37 44.26 -49.10
C ALA A 1101 8.97 43.91 -47.73
N GLY A 1102 9.05 42.62 -47.41
CA GLY A 1102 9.55 42.10 -46.14
C GLY A 1102 8.45 41.60 -45.18
N ASP A 1103 7.21 42.11 -45.30
CA ASP A 1103 6.12 41.70 -44.41
C ASP A 1103 5.85 40.19 -44.55
N GLN A 1104 5.76 39.48 -43.42
CA GLN A 1104 5.50 38.04 -43.40
C GLN A 1104 4.06 37.74 -42.98
N VAL A 1105 3.47 36.71 -43.59
CA VAL A 1105 2.14 36.20 -43.25
C VAL A 1105 2.10 34.68 -43.25
N SER A 1106 1.27 34.08 -42.40
CA SER A 1106 0.92 32.67 -42.49
C SER A 1106 -0.32 32.47 -43.37
N HIS A 1107 -0.28 31.47 -44.27
CA HIS A 1107 -1.42 31.07 -45.08
C HIS A 1107 -1.32 29.59 -45.45
N ALA A 1108 -2.40 28.82 -45.23
CA ALA A 1108 -2.48 27.40 -45.58
C ALA A 1108 -1.30 26.54 -45.05
N GLY A 1109 -0.83 26.82 -43.83
CA GLY A 1109 0.24 26.05 -43.17
C GLY A 1109 1.67 26.44 -43.56
N ALA A 1110 1.85 27.46 -44.42
CA ALA A 1110 3.16 27.97 -44.79
C ALA A 1110 3.31 29.47 -44.48
N VAL A 1111 4.57 29.91 -44.33
CA VAL A 1111 4.93 31.32 -44.12
C VAL A 1111 5.32 31.94 -45.46
N PHE A 1112 4.83 33.14 -45.74
CA PHE A 1112 5.15 33.89 -46.96
C PHE A 1112 5.65 35.28 -46.63
N SER A 1113 6.72 35.71 -47.30
CA SER A 1113 7.18 37.10 -47.28
C SER A 1113 6.69 37.83 -48.53
N ALA A 1114 6.12 39.02 -48.36
CA ALA A 1114 5.79 39.90 -49.47
C ALA A 1114 7.10 40.42 -50.09
N MET A 1115 7.29 40.22 -51.39
CA MET A 1115 8.47 40.74 -52.09
C MET A 1115 8.30 42.20 -52.52
N TRP A 1116 7.06 42.66 -52.63
CA TRP A 1116 6.69 44.04 -52.96
C TRP A 1116 5.27 44.34 -52.48
N TRP A 1117 4.82 45.57 -52.68
CA TRP A 1117 3.49 46.02 -52.28
C TRP A 1117 2.37 45.09 -52.78
N THR A 1118 1.51 44.63 -51.88
CA THR A 1118 0.36 43.80 -52.24
C THR A 1118 -0.83 44.00 -51.31
N ARG A 1119 -2.04 43.79 -51.84
CA ARG A 1119 -3.32 43.77 -51.10
C ARG A 1119 -4.27 42.82 -51.81
N GLY A 1120 -4.92 41.94 -51.06
CA GLY A 1120 -5.95 41.03 -51.59
C GLY A 1120 -5.44 39.91 -52.52
N GLN A 1121 -4.13 39.84 -52.82
CA GLN A 1121 -3.53 38.74 -53.56
C GLN A 1121 -3.17 37.62 -52.57
N VAL A 1122 -3.72 36.43 -52.77
CA VAL A 1122 -3.60 35.29 -51.85
C VAL A 1122 -2.18 34.68 -51.91
N PRO A 1123 -1.47 34.49 -50.78
CA PRO A 1123 -0.20 33.78 -50.74
C PRO A 1123 -0.32 32.34 -51.26
N GLY A 1124 0.72 31.81 -51.90
CA GLY A 1124 0.70 30.46 -52.49
C GLY A 1124 -0.13 30.28 -53.77
N ALA A 1125 -0.96 31.25 -54.17
CA ALA A 1125 -1.79 31.13 -55.37
C ALA A 1125 -0.99 31.07 -56.70
N SER A 1126 0.26 31.55 -56.70
CA SER A 1126 1.17 31.45 -57.85
C SER A 1126 2.62 31.55 -57.39
N PRO A 1127 3.54 30.73 -57.95
CA PRO A 1127 4.97 30.86 -57.68
C PRO A 1127 5.58 32.14 -58.29
N TRP A 1128 4.82 32.91 -59.08
CA TRP A 1128 5.23 34.18 -59.68
C TRP A 1128 4.53 35.39 -59.05
N GLY A 1129 3.70 35.18 -58.03
CA GLY A 1129 2.94 36.22 -57.33
C GLY A 1129 3.83 37.14 -56.47
N PRO A 1130 3.23 38.07 -55.72
CA PRO A 1130 3.93 38.99 -54.82
C PRO A 1130 4.46 38.32 -53.53
N TRP A 1131 4.10 37.06 -53.29
CA TRP A 1131 4.46 36.29 -52.11
C TRP A 1131 5.55 35.28 -52.44
N ALA A 1132 6.57 35.22 -51.58
CA ALA A 1132 7.63 34.23 -51.58
C ALA A 1132 7.48 33.37 -50.32
N GLU A 1133 7.26 32.08 -50.49
CA GLU A 1133 7.16 31.12 -49.38
C GLU A 1133 8.52 30.94 -48.72
N VAL A 1134 8.58 31.12 -47.41
CA VAL A 1134 9.75 30.85 -46.59
C VAL A 1134 9.80 29.35 -46.36
N GLY A 1135 10.84 28.70 -46.87
CA GLY A 1135 11.00 27.25 -46.72
C GLY A 1135 11.13 26.84 -45.26
N ALA A 1136 10.41 25.77 -44.88
CA ALA A 1136 10.52 25.21 -43.54
C ALA A 1136 11.98 24.84 -43.22
N PRO A 1137 12.50 25.16 -42.03
CA PRO A 1137 13.86 24.78 -41.66
C PRO A 1137 14.00 23.25 -41.70
N GLN A 1138 15.13 22.79 -42.24
CA GLN A 1138 15.52 21.38 -42.32
C GLN A 1138 16.89 21.25 -41.66
N VAL A 1139 16.97 20.40 -40.62
CA VAL A 1139 18.21 20.16 -39.88
C VAL A 1139 19.07 19.17 -40.66
N CYS A 1140 20.30 19.57 -40.98
CA CYS A 1140 21.31 18.70 -41.56
C CYS A 1140 22.53 18.64 -40.63
N ALA A 1141 23.40 17.63 -40.79
CA ALA A 1141 24.62 17.51 -39.99
C ALA A 1141 25.56 18.73 -40.05
N ALA A 1142 25.49 19.54 -41.12
CA ALA A 1142 26.32 20.73 -41.32
C ALA A 1142 25.65 22.05 -40.86
N GLY A 1143 24.42 21.98 -40.35
CA GLY A 1143 23.60 23.13 -39.95
C GLY A 1143 22.17 23.05 -40.47
N THR A 1144 21.34 24.00 -40.06
CA THR A 1144 19.93 24.12 -40.46
C THR A 1144 19.79 25.01 -41.69
N TYR A 1145 19.09 24.53 -42.71
CA TYR A 1145 18.86 25.26 -43.97
C TYR A 1145 17.37 25.23 -44.35
N PRO A 1146 16.82 26.25 -45.02
CA PRO A 1146 15.41 26.24 -45.44
C PRO A 1146 15.15 25.20 -46.54
N ALA A 1147 13.97 24.58 -46.53
CA ALA A 1147 13.50 23.76 -47.63
C ALA A 1147 13.35 24.60 -48.92
N TRP A 1148 13.62 24.01 -50.08
CA TRP A 1148 13.37 24.68 -51.35
C TRP A 1148 11.86 24.85 -51.57
N THR A 1149 11.43 26.07 -51.87
CA THR A 1149 10.06 26.37 -52.30
C THR A 1149 10.04 26.94 -53.71
N ALA A 1150 8.95 26.67 -54.43
CA ALA A 1150 8.77 27.12 -55.81
C ALA A 1150 8.61 28.65 -55.94
N SER A 1151 8.07 29.31 -54.91
CA SER A 1151 7.74 30.74 -54.97
C SER A 1151 8.84 31.65 -54.43
N ALA A 1152 9.79 31.11 -53.64
CA ALA A 1152 10.96 31.84 -53.15
C ALA A 1152 11.89 32.33 -54.26
N VAL A 1153 12.53 33.46 -53.99
CA VAL A 1153 13.58 34.05 -54.84
C VAL A 1153 14.93 33.77 -54.20
N TYR A 1154 15.84 33.23 -54.99
CA TYR A 1154 17.23 33.00 -54.60
C TYR A 1154 18.10 33.85 -55.52
N GLU A 1155 18.94 34.75 -55.02
CA GLU A 1155 19.75 35.66 -55.85
C GLU A 1155 21.13 35.06 -56.22
N GLY A 1156 21.57 34.04 -55.49
CA GLY A 1156 22.83 33.32 -55.67
C GLY A 1156 23.63 33.26 -54.36
N GLY A 1157 24.09 32.06 -54.00
CA GLY A 1157 24.85 31.75 -52.79
C GLY A 1157 24.02 31.14 -51.66
N GLU A 1158 22.70 31.28 -51.69
CA GLU A 1158 21.80 30.69 -50.70
C GLU A 1158 21.84 29.16 -50.78
N THR A 1159 21.70 28.48 -49.63
CA THR A 1159 21.63 27.02 -49.54
C THR A 1159 20.24 26.59 -49.07
N VAL A 1160 19.67 25.60 -49.76
CA VAL A 1160 18.36 25.02 -49.46
C VAL A 1160 18.42 23.50 -49.38
N VAL A 1161 17.42 22.87 -48.74
CA VAL A 1161 17.23 21.42 -48.75
C VAL A 1161 16.11 21.05 -49.71
N HIS A 1162 16.37 20.08 -50.58
CA HIS A 1162 15.37 19.50 -51.48
C HIS A 1162 15.67 18.02 -51.67
N GLU A 1163 14.67 17.17 -51.47
CA GLU A 1163 14.77 15.70 -51.52
C GLU A 1163 15.92 15.14 -50.67
N GLY A 1164 16.08 15.62 -49.43
CA GLY A 1164 17.12 15.16 -48.50
C GLY A 1164 18.55 15.54 -48.91
N ARG A 1165 18.73 16.52 -49.81
CA ARG A 1165 20.04 17.00 -50.26
C ARG A 1165 20.14 18.50 -50.13
N ARG A 1166 21.34 18.99 -49.85
CA ARG A 1166 21.66 20.42 -49.78
C ARG A 1166 22.06 20.94 -51.17
N TRP A 1167 21.50 22.07 -51.56
CA TRP A 1167 21.73 22.70 -52.86
C TRP A 1167 22.05 24.18 -52.67
N THR A 1168 23.07 24.69 -53.39
CA THR A 1168 23.36 26.13 -53.41
C THR A 1168 22.90 26.76 -54.72
N ALA A 1169 22.21 27.91 -54.66
CA ALA A 1169 21.88 28.70 -55.84
C ALA A 1169 23.16 29.30 -56.42
N GLN A 1170 23.39 29.16 -57.72
CA GLN A 1170 24.58 29.71 -58.40
C GLN A 1170 24.34 31.14 -58.90
N TRP A 1171 23.09 31.50 -59.16
CA TRP A 1171 22.61 32.80 -59.61
C TRP A 1171 21.09 32.86 -59.37
N TYR A 1172 20.47 33.96 -59.79
CA TYR A 1172 19.03 34.17 -59.66
C TYR A 1172 18.20 32.95 -60.09
N SER A 1173 17.38 32.43 -59.18
CA SER A 1173 16.47 31.32 -59.43
C SER A 1173 15.14 31.54 -58.73
N ARG A 1174 14.05 31.15 -59.41
CA ARG A 1174 12.68 31.13 -58.87
C ARG A 1174 11.88 30.10 -59.66
N ASN A 1175 11.14 29.24 -58.98
CA ASN A 1175 10.35 28.16 -59.60
C ASN A 1175 11.17 27.28 -60.57
N GLN A 1176 12.47 27.11 -60.29
CA GLN A 1176 13.34 26.16 -60.98
C GLN A 1176 13.84 25.20 -59.92
N GLU A 1177 13.38 23.96 -59.98
CA GLU A 1177 13.64 22.94 -58.99
C GLU A 1177 15.13 22.53 -58.97
N PRO A 1178 15.73 22.32 -57.78
CA PRO A 1178 17.08 21.80 -57.67
C PRO A 1178 17.21 20.45 -58.38
N SER A 1179 18.17 20.36 -59.31
CA SER A 1179 18.43 19.15 -60.07
C SER A 1179 19.92 19.04 -60.39
N GLY A 1180 20.40 17.80 -60.59
CA GLY A 1180 21.79 17.52 -60.95
C GLY A 1180 22.20 17.97 -62.36
N ALA A 1181 21.45 18.89 -62.98
CA ALA A 1181 21.74 19.40 -64.31
C ALA A 1181 23.06 20.21 -64.31
N PRO A 1182 24.06 19.86 -65.14
CA PRO A 1182 25.37 20.52 -65.13
C PRO A 1182 25.35 22.03 -65.43
N TRP A 1183 24.28 22.51 -66.05
CA TRP A 1183 24.07 23.90 -66.46
C TRP A 1183 22.85 24.53 -65.76
N GLY A 1184 22.36 23.89 -64.69
CA GLY A 1184 21.23 24.38 -63.91
C GLY A 1184 21.61 25.47 -62.89
N PRO A 1185 20.62 26.19 -62.34
CA PRO A 1185 20.85 27.26 -61.37
C PRO A 1185 21.28 26.74 -59.98
N TRP A 1186 21.28 25.42 -59.77
CA TRP A 1186 21.60 24.79 -58.48
C TRP A 1186 22.87 23.97 -58.57
N ARG A 1187 23.66 23.97 -57.49
CA ARG A 1187 24.82 23.09 -57.30
C ARG A 1187 24.59 22.22 -56.07
N ASP A 1188 24.66 20.92 -56.28
CA ASP A 1188 24.55 19.91 -55.22
C ASP A 1188 25.73 20.01 -54.24
N LEU A 1189 25.44 20.02 -52.94
CA LEU A 1189 26.42 20.05 -51.83
C LEU A 1189 26.46 18.73 -51.04
N GLY A 1190 25.69 17.72 -51.44
CA GLY A 1190 25.60 16.42 -50.78
C GLY A 1190 24.36 16.25 -49.91
N VAL A 1191 24.32 15.14 -49.17
CA VAL A 1191 23.19 14.75 -48.32
C VAL A 1191 22.99 15.79 -47.21
N CYS A 1192 21.73 16.12 -46.98
CA CYS A 1192 21.23 16.64 -45.72
C CYS A 1192 20.99 15.40 -44.84
#